data_AF-A0A7S1JIT0-F1
#
_entry.id   AF-A0A7S1JIT0-F1
#
_cell.length_a   1.000
_cell.length_b   1.000
_cell.length_c   1.000
_cell.angle_alpha   90.00
_cell.angle_beta   90.00
_cell.angle_gamma   90.00
#
_symmetry.space_group_name_H-M   'P 1'
#
loop_
_entity.id
_entity.type
_entity.pdbx_description
1 polymer ?
#
loop_
_entity_poly.entity_id
_entity_poly.type
_entity_poly.pdbx_seq_one_letter_code
_entity_poly.pdbx_strand_id
1 'polypeptide(L)'
;SSPMAVRSIIDRVLSRGTGACLSVADGAALLRAQSSQDMALITSAADVLRRQAPCGDRVSYVINRNINFTNACVKRCGFCAFSRTGIDEEAYYLPTEEIVRRAKEAHDLGATEVCVQAGLPIRDEHGARFTGHSYLELVAAIRAAVPGLHLHALSPEEVVHGARTSRTSIAEFVRLARDAGVGSLPGTSAEILDDTVRAKLAPGRLTTAQWVEVVTEAHRAGLSTSATIMYGHLESPEHVAAHLHTLRELQQQTGGFTEFVPLSFVASEAPIYKDARTRRALGVRGGPTGREVVLTHAVARLMLAGAIDNLQVSWPKEGLRMAQVLLNCGVNDLGGVLMNESISTAAGAAHGQLATPKTLRALAWDAGRQPFQRDTRYRTVQAFAGSDVGSEAGEGGPQVEARLDEIAEQGGTAFGSYGQLIQDGRWRAKAAWKARQAEPAGAPPGTRGYRRGGRLQCVQRLGSVGSLGWESSGSGGLGTPLARRCYSTAVPVTYCRSFTVVPTYECFNRCTYCNFRRDVTVPAPGVAPEDHPGWLPLRRAEALLDGLPAEGPERVVEVLVMAGEVPPNSRLRPHWQTRVLDICRAALARGFLPHTNVGPLSWAEMEALAAVNASMGLMLEQIAPHLQTEGQVHARAPSKDPTLRLAQLEMAGQLRIPFTTGLLLGIGESADDRLRTLEAIADSHAKHGHIQEVILQPHSLGSRQRYTGTADWQPGMLPGIVRYAARILPPNVRLQVPPNLVAHDQLLRDCLDAGVRDLGGISPFDEVNPDFAFPDVGAGTATGATASAGTPSPSSNTPPRTLHSRLAEWGYALRPRLPVHAELADWMRPEPGAVAAAIAL
;
A
#
# COMPACT_ATOMS: atom_id res chain seq x y z
N SER A 1 25.34 -20.13 -12.38
CA SER A 1 25.70 -20.12 -13.81
C SER A 1 27.10 -19.57 -13.96
N SER A 2 27.95 -20.12 -14.84
CA SER A 2 29.26 -19.50 -15.13
C SER A 2 29.03 -18.16 -15.86
N PRO A 3 29.78 -17.08 -15.56
CA PRO A 3 29.63 -15.77 -16.22
C PRO A 3 29.69 -15.82 -17.76
N MET A 4 30.39 -16.80 -18.34
CA MET A 4 30.42 -17.00 -19.80
C MET A 4 29.05 -17.41 -20.40
N ALA A 5 28.17 -18.04 -19.60
CA ALA A 5 26.89 -18.55 -20.10
C ALA A 5 25.87 -17.43 -20.36
N VAL A 6 25.74 -16.46 -19.45
CA VAL A 6 24.79 -15.34 -19.60
C VAL A 6 25.14 -14.49 -20.82
N ARG A 7 26.42 -14.15 -20.98
CA ARG A 7 26.91 -13.37 -22.12
C ARG A 7 26.63 -14.06 -23.46
N SER A 8 26.93 -15.35 -23.56
CA SER A 8 26.67 -16.14 -24.79
C SER A 8 25.19 -16.16 -25.17
N ILE A 9 24.30 -16.28 -24.17
CA ILE A 9 22.84 -16.23 -24.38
C ILE A 9 22.41 -14.85 -24.88
N ILE A 10 22.93 -13.77 -24.29
CA ILE A 10 22.61 -12.39 -24.65
C ILE A 10 23.11 -12.07 -26.07
N ASP A 11 24.34 -12.42 -26.40
CA ASP A 11 24.91 -12.21 -27.74
C ASP A 11 24.08 -12.93 -28.81
N ARG A 12 23.59 -14.13 -28.50
CA ARG A 12 22.74 -14.91 -29.42
C ARG A 12 21.37 -14.25 -29.63
N VAL A 13 20.68 -13.81 -28.58
CA VAL A 13 19.34 -13.20 -28.73
C VAL A 13 19.41 -11.83 -29.39
N LEU A 14 20.41 -11.01 -29.07
CA LEU A 14 20.60 -9.69 -29.67
C LEU A 14 20.99 -9.78 -31.15
N SER A 15 21.87 -10.71 -31.53
CA SER A 15 22.26 -10.91 -32.94
C SER A 15 21.12 -11.43 -33.81
N ARG A 16 20.20 -12.21 -33.23
CA ARG A 16 19.02 -12.72 -33.94
C ARG A 16 17.84 -11.76 -33.92
N GLY A 17 17.77 -10.85 -32.94
CA GLY A 17 16.64 -9.95 -32.74
C GLY A 17 15.34 -10.65 -32.34
N THR A 18 15.39 -11.91 -31.94
CA THR A 18 14.20 -12.70 -31.58
C THR A 18 14.51 -13.69 -30.48
N GLY A 19 13.53 -13.90 -29.59
CA GLY A 19 13.59 -14.89 -28.53
C GLY A 19 13.53 -16.34 -29.03
N ALA A 20 13.14 -16.59 -30.29
CA ALA A 20 13.02 -17.94 -30.84
C ALA A 20 14.32 -18.78 -30.74
N CYS A 21 15.48 -18.13 -30.66
CA CYS A 21 16.78 -18.80 -30.47
C CYS A 21 17.10 -19.18 -29.01
N LEU A 22 16.21 -18.90 -28.06
CA LEU A 22 16.39 -19.20 -26.64
C LEU A 22 15.60 -20.45 -26.23
N SER A 23 16.30 -21.39 -25.60
CA SER A 23 15.72 -22.60 -25.01
C SER A 23 15.18 -22.34 -23.60
N VAL A 24 14.43 -23.31 -23.06
CA VAL A 24 14.01 -23.30 -21.64
C VAL A 24 15.23 -23.24 -20.70
N ALA A 25 16.29 -23.98 -21.03
CA ALA A 25 17.53 -23.98 -20.24
C ALA A 25 18.22 -22.60 -20.25
N ASP A 26 18.20 -21.89 -21.39
CA ASP A 26 18.73 -20.53 -21.47
C ASP A 26 17.93 -19.59 -20.57
N GLY A 27 16.60 -19.60 -20.68
CA GLY A 27 15.71 -18.78 -19.84
C GLY A 27 15.91 -19.03 -18.35
N ALA A 28 16.00 -20.30 -17.95
CA ALA A 28 16.24 -20.69 -16.56
C ALA A 28 17.65 -20.30 -16.08
N ALA A 29 18.65 -20.26 -16.97
CA ALA A 29 19.99 -19.79 -16.65
C ALA A 29 20.03 -18.28 -16.41
N LEU A 30 19.28 -17.50 -17.21
CA LEU A 30 19.14 -16.05 -17.05
C LEU A 30 18.40 -15.69 -15.75
N LEU A 31 17.29 -16.37 -15.44
CA LEU A 31 16.52 -16.17 -14.20
C LEU A 31 17.33 -16.47 -12.93
N ARG A 32 18.39 -17.29 -13.03
CA ARG A 32 19.30 -17.60 -11.93
C ARG A 32 20.41 -16.59 -11.73
N ALA A 33 20.60 -15.64 -12.62
CA ALA A 33 21.76 -14.74 -12.64
C ALA A 33 21.86 -13.88 -11.37
N GLN A 34 22.82 -14.19 -10.48
CA GLN A 34 22.95 -13.54 -9.15
C GLN A 34 23.82 -12.27 -9.16
N SER A 35 24.75 -12.15 -10.12
CA SER A 35 25.69 -11.03 -10.13
C SER A 35 25.03 -9.74 -10.64
N SER A 36 25.45 -8.60 -10.10
CA SER A 36 24.99 -7.28 -10.58
C SER A 36 25.37 -7.02 -12.03
N GLN A 37 26.50 -7.57 -12.49
CA GLN A 37 26.94 -7.50 -13.88
C GLN A 37 26.00 -8.26 -14.81
N ASP A 38 25.65 -9.50 -14.47
CA ASP A 38 24.70 -10.28 -15.28
C ASP A 38 23.33 -9.63 -15.31
N MET A 39 22.84 -9.13 -14.17
CA MET A 39 21.59 -8.36 -14.07
C MET A 39 21.59 -7.16 -15.02
N ALA A 40 22.66 -6.36 -15.02
CA ALA A 40 22.80 -5.20 -15.87
C ALA A 40 22.82 -5.58 -17.37
N LEU A 41 23.51 -6.68 -17.72
CA LEU A 41 23.53 -7.18 -19.09
C LEU A 41 22.14 -7.65 -19.55
N ILE A 42 21.44 -8.43 -18.73
CA ILE A 42 20.10 -8.96 -19.03
C ILE A 42 19.09 -7.83 -19.22
N THR A 43 19.05 -6.87 -18.29
CA THR A 43 18.13 -5.73 -18.35
C THR A 43 18.42 -4.80 -19.53
N SER A 44 19.70 -4.53 -19.82
CA SER A 44 20.10 -3.72 -20.97
C SER A 44 19.73 -4.40 -22.29
N ALA A 45 19.97 -5.72 -22.41
CA ALA A 45 19.59 -6.48 -23.59
C ALA A 45 18.07 -6.50 -23.79
N ALA A 46 17.30 -6.63 -22.71
CA ALA A 46 15.84 -6.53 -22.76
C ALA A 46 15.37 -5.16 -23.24
N ASP A 47 15.99 -4.06 -22.76
CA ASP A 47 15.64 -2.72 -23.24
C ASP A 47 15.99 -2.50 -24.72
N VAL A 48 17.12 -3.05 -25.19
CA VAL A 48 17.48 -3.02 -26.62
C VAL A 48 16.42 -3.72 -27.47
N LEU A 49 16.01 -4.95 -27.09
CA LEU A 49 14.96 -5.66 -27.84
C LEU A 49 13.61 -4.95 -27.76
N ARG A 50 13.29 -4.30 -26.64
CA ARG A 50 12.08 -3.47 -26.51
C ARG A 50 12.09 -2.30 -27.49
N ARG A 51 13.23 -1.61 -27.68
CA ARG A 51 13.34 -0.53 -28.68
C ARG A 51 13.22 -1.03 -30.12
N GLN A 52 13.63 -2.27 -30.38
CA GLN A 52 13.50 -2.91 -31.70
C GLN A 52 12.08 -3.42 -31.97
N ALA A 53 11.26 -3.62 -30.94
CA ALA A 53 9.87 -4.00 -31.08
C ALA A 53 9.04 -2.85 -31.70
N PRO A 54 7.85 -3.13 -32.28
CA PRO A 54 7.02 -2.13 -32.96
C PRO A 54 6.65 -0.90 -32.12
N CYS A 55 6.73 -0.98 -30.78
CA CYS A 55 6.50 0.16 -29.90
C CYS A 55 7.59 1.25 -29.96
N GLY A 56 8.82 0.91 -30.38
CA GLY A 56 9.96 1.83 -30.32
C GLY A 56 10.16 2.39 -28.91
N ASP A 57 10.23 3.73 -28.81
CA ASP A 57 10.33 4.46 -27.54
C ASP A 57 8.99 4.81 -26.90
N ARG A 58 7.89 4.30 -27.45
CA ARG A 58 6.57 4.53 -26.89
C ARG A 58 6.23 3.53 -25.79
N VAL A 59 5.48 3.99 -24.81
CA VAL A 59 4.91 3.21 -23.71
C VAL A 59 3.40 3.34 -23.76
N SER A 60 2.67 2.24 -23.61
CA SER A 60 1.20 2.28 -23.64
C SER A 60 0.59 2.29 -22.25
N TYR A 61 -0.66 2.75 -22.18
CA TYR A 61 -1.59 2.50 -21.07
C TYR A 61 -3.02 2.45 -21.63
N VAL A 62 -3.96 1.86 -20.89
CA VAL A 62 -5.38 1.79 -21.26
C VAL A 62 -6.27 2.37 -20.17
N ILE A 63 -7.33 3.08 -20.57
CA ILE A 63 -8.39 3.46 -19.64
C ILE A 63 -9.38 2.30 -19.59
N ASN A 64 -9.41 1.57 -18.47
CA ASN A 64 -10.24 0.40 -18.28
C ASN A 64 -10.83 0.31 -16.87
N ARG A 65 -11.78 -0.62 -16.73
CA ARG A 65 -12.39 -0.98 -15.45
C ARG A 65 -12.50 -2.49 -15.28
N ASN A 66 -12.15 -2.96 -14.09
CA ASN A 66 -12.41 -4.33 -13.69
C ASN A 66 -13.80 -4.43 -13.06
N ILE A 67 -14.59 -5.43 -13.50
CA ILE A 67 -15.89 -5.74 -12.93
C ILE A 67 -15.88 -7.19 -12.49
N ASN A 68 -15.63 -7.39 -11.20
CA ASN A 68 -15.81 -8.69 -10.58
C ASN A 68 -17.26 -8.85 -10.12
N PHE A 69 -18.06 -9.59 -10.89
CA PHE A 69 -19.49 -9.70 -10.62
C PHE A 69 -19.83 -10.66 -9.48
N THR A 70 -18.92 -11.56 -9.10
CA THR A 70 -19.05 -12.36 -7.89
C THR A 70 -17.68 -12.84 -7.40
N ASN A 71 -17.53 -12.99 -6.09
CA ASN A 71 -16.41 -13.71 -5.48
C ASN A 71 -16.78 -15.15 -5.06
N ALA A 72 -18.04 -15.57 -5.26
CA ALA A 72 -18.48 -16.92 -4.97
C ALA A 72 -17.85 -17.90 -5.97
N CYS A 73 -17.16 -18.93 -5.46
CA CYS A 73 -16.41 -19.85 -6.28
C CYS A 73 -16.48 -21.29 -5.77
N VAL A 74 -16.68 -22.24 -6.68
CA VAL A 74 -16.60 -23.68 -6.36
C VAL A 74 -15.18 -24.18 -6.15
N LYS A 75 -14.17 -23.42 -6.58
CA LYS A 75 -12.77 -23.79 -6.42
C LYS A 75 -12.24 -23.26 -5.11
N ARG A 76 -11.23 -23.96 -4.57
CA ARG A 76 -10.51 -23.58 -3.34
C ARG A 76 -9.02 -23.50 -3.64
N CYS A 77 -8.66 -22.51 -4.44
CA CYS A 77 -7.27 -22.29 -4.81
C CYS A 77 -6.50 -21.83 -3.57
N GLY A 78 -5.35 -22.45 -3.28
CA GLY A 78 -4.55 -22.10 -2.12
C GLY A 78 -4.02 -20.67 -2.16
N PHE A 79 -3.80 -20.13 -3.36
CA PHE A 79 -3.27 -18.77 -3.55
C PHE A 79 -4.35 -17.66 -3.56
N CYS A 80 -5.64 -18.02 -3.67
CA CYS A 80 -6.68 -17.04 -3.97
C CYS A 80 -7.34 -16.53 -2.69
N ALA A 81 -7.03 -15.29 -2.32
CA ALA A 81 -7.70 -14.59 -1.22
C ALA A 81 -9.07 -14.02 -1.60
N PHE A 82 -9.37 -13.92 -2.89
CA PHE A 82 -10.62 -13.36 -3.41
C PHE A 82 -11.78 -14.35 -3.29
N SER A 83 -11.56 -15.64 -3.55
CA SER A 83 -12.65 -16.62 -3.59
C SER A 83 -13.31 -16.83 -2.22
N ARG A 84 -14.63 -16.94 -2.24
CA ARG A 84 -15.47 -17.35 -1.11
C ARG A 84 -16.32 -18.54 -1.49
N THR A 85 -16.67 -19.37 -0.51
CA THR A 85 -17.74 -20.34 -0.71
C THR A 85 -19.06 -19.59 -0.84
N GLY A 86 -20.01 -20.07 -1.65
CA GLY A 86 -21.28 -19.37 -1.87
C GLY A 86 -22.16 -19.17 -0.62
N ILE A 87 -21.75 -19.71 0.53
CA ILE A 87 -22.44 -19.57 1.82
C ILE A 87 -21.71 -18.66 2.81
N ASP A 88 -20.49 -18.21 2.48
CA ASP A 88 -19.72 -17.29 3.31
C ASP A 88 -20.44 -15.94 3.38
N GLU A 89 -20.31 -15.22 4.49
CA GLU A 89 -21.00 -13.94 4.66
C GLU A 89 -20.43 -12.84 3.77
N GLU A 90 -19.16 -12.98 3.38
CA GLU A 90 -18.44 -12.12 2.45
C GLU A 90 -18.68 -12.49 0.98
N ALA A 91 -19.46 -13.54 0.71
CA ALA A 91 -19.81 -13.92 -0.66
C ALA A 91 -20.87 -12.96 -1.23
N TYR A 92 -20.55 -12.31 -2.35
CA TYR A 92 -21.47 -11.41 -3.04
C TYR A 92 -21.73 -11.84 -4.47
N TYR A 93 -22.84 -11.36 -5.02
CA TYR A 93 -23.16 -11.46 -6.44
C TYR A 93 -23.85 -10.16 -6.89
N LEU A 94 -23.29 -9.51 -7.92
CA LEU A 94 -23.85 -8.29 -8.49
C LEU A 94 -24.93 -8.64 -9.51
N PRO A 95 -26.12 -8.01 -9.45
CA PRO A 95 -27.14 -8.20 -10.48
C PRO A 95 -26.67 -7.60 -11.80
N THR A 96 -27.20 -8.13 -12.90
CA THR A 96 -26.85 -7.70 -14.27
C THR A 96 -27.00 -6.18 -14.46
N GLU A 97 -28.02 -5.57 -13.87
CA GLU A 97 -28.27 -4.13 -13.95
C GLU A 97 -27.14 -3.30 -13.34
N GLU A 98 -26.57 -3.74 -12.21
CA GLU A 98 -25.45 -3.05 -11.57
C GLU A 98 -24.16 -3.23 -12.37
N ILE A 99 -23.95 -4.40 -12.97
CA ILE A 99 -22.80 -4.65 -13.86
C ILE A 99 -22.89 -3.73 -15.09
N VAL A 100 -24.06 -3.62 -15.71
CA VAL A 100 -24.32 -2.70 -16.82
C VAL A 100 -24.13 -1.24 -16.39
N ARG A 101 -24.59 -0.85 -15.21
CA ARG A 101 -24.39 0.50 -14.67
C ARG A 101 -22.90 0.84 -14.55
N ARG A 102 -22.10 -0.08 -13.99
CA ARG A 102 -20.64 0.10 -13.86
C ARG A 102 -19.92 0.17 -15.20
N ALA A 103 -20.39 -0.59 -16.19
CA ALA A 103 -19.84 -0.53 -17.55
C ALA A 103 -20.16 0.80 -18.24
N LYS A 104 -21.38 1.32 -18.09
CA LYS A 104 -21.76 2.67 -18.56
C LYS A 104 -20.92 3.75 -17.89
N GLU A 105 -20.80 3.69 -16.56
CA GLU A 105 -19.97 4.63 -15.79
C GLU A 105 -18.51 4.62 -16.26
N ALA A 106 -17.94 3.44 -16.53
CA ALA A 106 -16.58 3.35 -17.08
C ALA A 106 -16.48 3.99 -18.47
N HIS A 107 -17.43 3.73 -19.35
CA HIS A 107 -17.47 4.31 -20.69
C HIS A 107 -17.62 5.83 -20.68
N ASP A 108 -18.48 6.35 -19.81
CA ASP A 108 -18.67 7.80 -19.60
C ASP A 108 -17.39 8.46 -19.03
N LEU A 109 -16.53 7.67 -18.38
CA LEU A 109 -15.20 8.05 -17.91
C LEU A 109 -14.09 7.71 -18.92
N GLY A 110 -14.43 7.49 -20.19
CA GLY A 110 -13.47 7.32 -21.28
C GLY A 110 -12.83 5.94 -21.36
N ALA A 111 -13.35 4.96 -20.63
CA ALA A 111 -12.86 3.59 -20.76
C ALA A 111 -13.13 3.05 -22.17
N THR A 112 -12.10 2.44 -22.76
CA THR A 112 -12.20 1.70 -24.02
C THR A 112 -12.37 0.20 -23.78
N GLU A 113 -12.19 -0.24 -22.54
CA GLU A 113 -12.23 -1.63 -22.11
C GLU A 113 -12.93 -1.80 -20.75
N VAL A 114 -13.72 -2.87 -20.63
CA VAL A 114 -14.04 -3.46 -19.32
C VAL A 114 -13.54 -4.90 -19.25
N CYS A 115 -12.87 -5.23 -18.15
CA CYS A 115 -12.46 -6.58 -17.84
C CYS A 115 -13.50 -7.23 -16.92
N VAL A 116 -14.18 -8.28 -17.40
CA VAL A 116 -15.24 -8.96 -16.64
C VAL A 116 -14.78 -10.38 -16.29
N GLN A 117 -14.50 -10.59 -15.00
CA GLN A 117 -14.00 -11.87 -14.46
C GLN A 117 -14.58 -12.12 -13.08
N ALA A 118 -14.85 -13.36 -12.72
CA ALA A 118 -15.40 -13.67 -11.39
C ALA A 118 -14.92 -15.00 -10.82
N GLY A 119 -15.41 -15.31 -9.62
CA GLY A 119 -15.48 -16.68 -9.16
C GLY A 119 -16.34 -17.57 -10.07
N LEU A 120 -16.41 -18.85 -9.75
CA LEU A 120 -17.24 -19.83 -10.45
C LEU A 120 -18.49 -20.16 -9.61
N PRO A 121 -19.56 -19.35 -9.68
CA PRO A 121 -20.77 -19.58 -8.90
C PRO A 121 -21.54 -20.82 -9.40
N ILE A 122 -22.20 -21.54 -8.49
CA ILE A 122 -23.17 -22.61 -8.86
C ILE A 122 -24.57 -22.02 -9.03
N ARG A 123 -24.84 -20.90 -8.37
CA ARG A 123 -26.14 -20.22 -8.33
C ARG A 123 -25.99 -18.76 -8.66
N ASP A 124 -26.98 -18.22 -9.34
CA ASP A 124 -27.07 -16.81 -9.68
C ASP A 124 -27.66 -15.98 -8.52
N GLU A 125 -27.87 -14.68 -8.74
CA GLU A 125 -28.48 -13.74 -7.79
C GLU A 125 -29.89 -14.15 -7.34
N HIS A 126 -30.58 -14.99 -8.11
CA HIS A 126 -31.92 -15.46 -7.85
C HIS A 126 -31.94 -16.87 -7.23
N GLY A 127 -30.77 -17.46 -6.96
CA GLY A 127 -30.62 -18.81 -6.45
C GLY A 127 -30.86 -19.91 -7.50
N ALA A 128 -31.15 -19.53 -8.75
CA ALA A 128 -31.27 -20.45 -9.86
C ALA A 128 -29.88 -20.94 -10.28
N ARG A 129 -29.84 -22.02 -11.08
CA ARG A 129 -28.57 -22.66 -11.45
C ARG A 129 -27.81 -21.73 -12.39
N PHE A 130 -26.62 -21.31 -11.98
CA PHE A 130 -25.71 -20.57 -12.84
C PHE A 130 -25.11 -21.53 -13.88
N THR A 131 -25.14 -21.14 -15.15
CA THR A 131 -24.64 -21.96 -16.25
C THR A 131 -23.87 -21.11 -17.25
N GLY A 132 -23.28 -21.73 -18.27
CA GLY A 132 -22.65 -20.99 -19.36
C GLY A 132 -23.57 -19.97 -20.03
N HIS A 133 -24.88 -20.22 -20.09
CA HIS A 133 -25.85 -19.25 -20.62
C HIS A 133 -25.88 -17.95 -19.80
N SER A 134 -25.73 -18.04 -18.48
CA SER A 134 -25.70 -16.87 -17.59
C SER A 134 -24.51 -15.94 -17.92
N TYR A 135 -23.33 -16.50 -18.23
CA TYR A 135 -22.20 -15.70 -18.73
C TYR A 135 -22.53 -15.01 -20.06
N LEU A 136 -23.17 -15.73 -21.00
CA LEU A 136 -23.51 -15.20 -22.32
C LEU A 136 -24.55 -14.07 -22.23
N GLU A 137 -25.57 -14.24 -21.39
CA GLU A 137 -26.60 -13.23 -21.13
C GLU A 137 -25.99 -11.96 -20.52
N LEU A 138 -25.07 -12.12 -19.55
CA LEU A 138 -24.34 -11.01 -18.96
C LEU A 138 -23.54 -10.22 -20.01
N VAL A 139 -22.74 -10.92 -20.82
CA VAL A 139 -21.94 -10.30 -21.88
C VAL A 139 -22.83 -9.59 -22.90
N ALA A 140 -23.93 -10.23 -23.32
CA ALA A 140 -24.89 -9.64 -24.25
C ALA A 140 -25.56 -8.40 -23.68
N ALA A 141 -25.90 -8.39 -22.38
CA ALA A 141 -26.49 -7.24 -21.70
C ALA A 141 -25.54 -6.03 -21.68
N ILE A 142 -24.26 -6.25 -21.36
CA ILE A 142 -23.25 -5.17 -21.38
C ILE A 142 -23.08 -4.63 -22.80
N ARG A 143 -22.92 -5.51 -23.80
CA ARG A 143 -22.76 -5.11 -25.20
C ARG A 143 -23.96 -4.33 -25.74
N ALA A 144 -25.18 -4.75 -25.39
CA ALA A 144 -26.39 -4.05 -25.81
C ALA A 144 -26.48 -2.65 -25.17
N ALA A 145 -26.04 -2.53 -23.92
CA ALA A 145 -26.10 -1.28 -23.18
C ALA A 145 -24.98 -0.29 -23.55
N VAL A 146 -23.80 -0.80 -23.92
CA VAL A 146 -22.61 0.01 -24.28
C VAL A 146 -21.88 -0.58 -25.50
N PRO A 147 -22.44 -0.45 -26.73
CA PRO A 147 -21.90 -1.13 -27.92
C PRO A 147 -20.47 -0.71 -28.31
N GLY A 148 -20.02 0.47 -27.88
CA GLY A 148 -18.68 1.02 -28.18
C GLY A 148 -17.57 0.56 -27.24
N LEU A 149 -17.88 -0.20 -26.19
CA LEU A 149 -16.94 -0.64 -25.18
C LEU A 149 -16.43 -2.06 -25.45
N HIS A 150 -15.12 -2.26 -25.44
CA HIS A 150 -14.54 -3.59 -25.65
C HIS A 150 -14.72 -4.47 -24.41
N LEU A 151 -15.24 -5.68 -24.59
CA LEU A 151 -15.45 -6.64 -23.50
C LEU A 151 -14.29 -7.63 -23.44
N HIS A 152 -13.35 -7.40 -22.52
CA HIS A 152 -12.30 -8.34 -22.17
C HIS A 152 -12.83 -9.29 -21.10
N ALA A 153 -13.44 -10.41 -21.48
CA ALA A 153 -14.30 -11.17 -20.58
C ALA A 153 -14.04 -12.67 -20.63
N LEU A 154 -14.32 -13.33 -19.51
CA LEU A 154 -14.23 -14.78 -19.30
C LEU A 154 -12.80 -15.30 -19.31
N SER A 155 -12.28 -15.62 -18.12
CA SER A 155 -11.06 -16.40 -17.97
C SER A 155 -11.17 -17.79 -18.60
N PRO A 156 -10.05 -18.44 -18.94
CA PRO A 156 -10.05 -19.82 -19.40
C PRO A 156 -10.78 -20.80 -18.47
N GLU A 157 -10.72 -20.60 -17.15
CA GLU A 157 -11.49 -21.42 -16.20
C GLU A 157 -13.01 -21.18 -16.32
N GLU A 158 -13.44 -19.93 -16.52
CA GLU A 158 -14.85 -19.59 -16.75
C GLU A 158 -15.36 -20.16 -18.08
N VAL A 159 -14.53 -20.18 -19.13
CA VAL A 159 -14.85 -20.85 -20.41
C VAL A 159 -15.05 -22.35 -20.21
N VAL A 160 -14.14 -23.04 -19.51
CA VAL A 160 -14.27 -24.47 -19.20
C VAL A 160 -15.51 -24.72 -18.34
N HIS A 161 -15.77 -23.87 -17.35
CA HIS A 161 -16.96 -23.96 -16.51
C HIS A 161 -18.25 -23.76 -17.31
N GLY A 162 -18.30 -22.75 -18.18
CA GLY A 162 -19.43 -22.43 -19.05
C GLY A 162 -19.74 -23.53 -20.05
N ALA A 163 -18.70 -24.08 -20.70
CA ALA A 163 -18.81 -25.21 -21.62
C ALA A 163 -19.36 -26.44 -20.90
N ARG A 164 -18.80 -26.79 -19.73
CA ARG A 164 -19.25 -27.94 -18.94
C ARG A 164 -20.68 -27.80 -18.45
N THR A 165 -21.06 -26.64 -17.92
CA THR A 165 -22.40 -26.43 -17.36
C THR A 165 -23.49 -26.34 -18.42
N SER A 166 -23.12 -25.93 -19.64
CA SER A 166 -23.99 -25.88 -20.82
C SER A 166 -23.93 -27.13 -21.70
N ARG A 167 -23.09 -28.11 -21.35
CA ARG A 167 -22.87 -29.37 -22.09
C ARG A 167 -22.45 -29.13 -23.54
N THR A 168 -21.57 -28.15 -23.77
CA THR A 168 -20.95 -27.87 -25.08
C THR A 168 -19.46 -28.22 -25.05
N SER A 169 -18.83 -28.29 -26.21
CA SER A 169 -17.35 -28.28 -26.29
C SER A 169 -16.81 -26.89 -25.93
N ILE A 170 -15.51 -26.80 -25.64
CA ILE A 170 -14.81 -25.53 -25.43
C ILE A 170 -14.91 -24.66 -26.68
N ALA A 171 -14.62 -25.22 -27.86
CA ALA A 171 -14.71 -24.54 -29.14
C ALA A 171 -16.10 -23.91 -29.38
N GLU A 172 -17.16 -24.68 -29.14
CA GLU A 172 -18.53 -24.19 -29.33
C GLU A 172 -18.89 -23.11 -28.31
N PHE A 173 -18.48 -23.25 -27.05
CA PHE A 173 -18.75 -22.22 -26.04
C PHE A 173 -18.01 -20.91 -26.35
N VAL A 174 -16.77 -20.99 -26.79
CA VAL A 174 -15.97 -19.82 -27.21
C VAL A 174 -16.67 -19.09 -28.37
N ARG A 175 -17.18 -19.84 -29.36
CA ARG A 175 -17.96 -19.26 -30.47
C ARG A 175 -19.21 -18.54 -29.97
N LEU A 176 -19.96 -19.17 -29.06
CA LEU A 176 -21.13 -18.57 -28.44
C LEU A 176 -20.78 -17.29 -27.64
N ALA A 177 -19.67 -17.30 -26.91
CA ALA A 177 -19.17 -16.13 -26.17
C ALA A 177 -18.81 -14.97 -27.09
N ARG A 178 -18.09 -15.23 -28.19
CA ARG A 178 -17.83 -14.24 -29.24
C ARG A 178 -19.13 -13.65 -29.78
N ASP A 179 -20.07 -14.52 -30.16
CA ASP A 179 -21.33 -14.11 -30.78
C ASP A 179 -22.18 -13.27 -29.81
N ALA A 180 -22.15 -13.60 -28.51
CA ALA A 180 -22.79 -12.83 -27.44
C ALA A 180 -22.16 -11.44 -27.26
N GLY A 181 -20.85 -11.30 -27.48
CA GLY A 181 -20.18 -10.00 -27.43
C GLY A 181 -18.80 -9.96 -26.82
N VAL A 182 -18.21 -11.09 -26.43
CA VAL A 182 -16.83 -11.12 -25.94
C VAL A 182 -15.90 -10.62 -27.06
N GLY A 183 -15.08 -9.62 -26.75
CA GLY A 183 -14.13 -9.01 -27.70
C GLY A 183 -12.72 -9.61 -27.62
N SER A 184 -12.32 -10.06 -26.43
CA SER A 184 -11.08 -10.81 -26.15
C SER A 184 -11.18 -11.54 -24.81
N LEU A 185 -10.32 -12.52 -24.55
CA LEU A 185 -10.30 -13.26 -23.27
C LEU A 185 -9.08 -12.86 -22.43
N PRO A 186 -9.22 -12.68 -21.10
CA PRO A 186 -8.09 -12.52 -20.20
C PRO A 186 -7.28 -13.81 -20.05
N GLY A 187 -5.97 -13.73 -20.22
CA GLY A 187 -5.00 -14.84 -20.11
C GLY A 187 -4.77 -15.40 -18.70
N THR A 188 -5.63 -15.04 -17.75
CA THR A 188 -5.61 -15.52 -16.36
C THR A 188 -5.81 -17.04 -16.27
N SER A 189 -5.76 -17.60 -15.06
CA SER A 189 -5.88 -19.05 -14.81
C SER A 189 -4.69 -19.90 -15.29
N ALA A 190 -3.72 -19.26 -15.93
CA ALA A 190 -2.45 -19.86 -16.32
C ALA A 190 -1.57 -20.16 -15.09
N GLU A 191 -1.50 -19.23 -14.13
CA GLU A 191 -0.61 -19.27 -12.96
C GLU A 191 0.82 -19.68 -13.37
N ILE A 192 1.16 -20.96 -13.19
CA ILE A 192 2.25 -21.62 -13.90
C ILE A 192 1.63 -22.74 -14.73
N LEU A 193 2.01 -22.83 -16.01
CA LEU A 193 1.57 -23.88 -16.94
C LEU A 193 2.37 -25.18 -16.73
N ASP A 194 2.41 -25.64 -15.48
CA ASP A 194 3.01 -26.90 -15.06
C ASP A 194 2.05 -27.61 -14.10
N ASP A 195 1.55 -28.78 -14.50
CA ASP A 195 0.52 -29.48 -13.73
C ASP A 195 1.01 -29.96 -12.35
N THR A 196 2.33 -30.13 -12.15
CA THR A 196 2.89 -30.51 -10.84
C THR A 196 2.86 -29.35 -9.85
N VAL A 197 3.11 -28.12 -10.33
CA VAL A 197 2.95 -26.89 -9.56
C VAL A 197 1.47 -26.62 -9.30
N ARG A 198 0.62 -26.74 -10.33
CA ARG A 198 -0.83 -26.52 -10.23
C ARG A 198 -1.52 -27.47 -9.26
N ALA A 199 -1.10 -28.73 -9.21
CA ALA A 199 -1.64 -29.72 -8.27
C ALA A 199 -1.46 -29.29 -6.79
N LYS A 200 -0.38 -28.55 -6.50
CA LYS A 200 -0.09 -28.02 -5.15
C LYS A 200 -0.82 -26.69 -4.90
N LEU A 201 -0.81 -25.80 -5.89
CA LEU A 201 -1.28 -24.43 -5.74
C LEU A 201 -2.80 -24.27 -5.88
N ALA A 202 -3.41 -25.04 -6.77
CA ALA A 202 -4.78 -24.87 -7.24
C ALA A 202 -5.44 -26.20 -7.61
N PRO A 203 -5.56 -27.15 -6.66
CA PRO A 203 -6.06 -28.49 -6.95
C PRO A 203 -7.48 -28.43 -7.54
N GLY A 204 -7.68 -29.18 -8.63
CA GLY A 204 -8.97 -29.30 -9.30
C GLY A 204 -9.34 -28.15 -10.24
N ARG A 205 -8.46 -27.16 -10.49
CA ARG A 205 -8.59 -26.22 -11.63
C ARG A 205 -8.36 -26.91 -12.98
N LEU A 206 -8.57 -26.17 -14.07
CA LEU A 206 -8.23 -26.66 -15.42
C LEU A 206 -6.76 -27.10 -15.53
N THR A 207 -6.46 -28.07 -16.37
CA THR A 207 -5.07 -28.52 -16.65
C THR A 207 -4.36 -27.56 -17.61
N THR A 208 -3.04 -27.68 -17.73
CA THR A 208 -2.28 -26.95 -18.77
C THR A 208 -2.83 -27.21 -20.17
N ALA A 209 -3.16 -28.47 -20.49
CA ALA A 209 -3.72 -28.83 -21.79
C ALA A 209 -5.07 -28.16 -22.07
N GLN A 210 -5.95 -28.09 -21.06
CA GLN A 210 -7.23 -27.39 -21.21
C GLN A 210 -7.06 -25.88 -21.36
N TRP A 211 -6.07 -25.28 -20.67
CA TRP A 211 -5.77 -23.86 -20.84
C TRP A 211 -5.32 -23.57 -22.27
N VAL A 212 -4.41 -24.40 -22.79
CA VAL A 212 -3.93 -24.32 -24.18
C VAL A 212 -5.07 -24.51 -25.18
N GLU A 213 -5.97 -25.47 -24.94
CA GLU A 213 -7.17 -25.69 -25.77
C GLU A 213 -8.05 -24.45 -25.82
N VAL A 214 -8.40 -23.84 -24.67
CA VAL A 214 -9.24 -22.63 -24.64
C VAL A 214 -8.61 -21.49 -25.43
N VAL A 215 -7.33 -21.22 -25.22
CA VAL A 215 -6.63 -20.12 -25.91
C VAL A 215 -6.55 -20.40 -27.42
N THR A 216 -6.25 -21.64 -27.81
CA THR A 216 -6.22 -22.04 -29.22
C THR A 216 -7.58 -21.84 -29.89
N GLU A 217 -8.66 -22.26 -29.22
CA GLU A 217 -10.02 -22.11 -29.74
C GLU A 217 -10.47 -20.65 -29.77
N ALA A 218 -10.06 -19.82 -28.79
CA ALA A 218 -10.29 -18.38 -28.82
C ALA A 218 -9.65 -17.73 -30.05
N HIS A 219 -8.37 -18.02 -30.31
CA HIS A 219 -7.65 -17.50 -31.47
C HIS A 219 -8.27 -17.98 -32.79
N ARG A 220 -8.66 -19.26 -32.88
CA ARG A 220 -9.39 -19.81 -34.04
C ARG A 220 -10.74 -19.14 -34.27
N ALA A 221 -11.43 -18.75 -33.20
CA ALA A 221 -12.70 -18.03 -33.29
C ALA A 221 -12.54 -16.55 -33.66
N GLY A 222 -11.30 -16.04 -33.78
CA GLY A 222 -10.99 -14.64 -34.08
C GLY A 222 -10.96 -13.72 -32.86
N LEU A 223 -10.91 -14.29 -31.65
CA LEU A 223 -10.72 -13.54 -30.41
C LEU A 223 -9.23 -13.46 -30.10
N SER A 224 -8.75 -12.28 -29.70
CA SER A 224 -7.42 -12.17 -29.09
C SER A 224 -7.48 -12.57 -27.62
N THR A 225 -6.33 -12.92 -27.05
CA THR A 225 -6.21 -13.08 -25.60
C THR A 225 -4.99 -12.36 -25.06
N SER A 226 -5.03 -12.00 -23.78
CA SER A 226 -3.78 -11.73 -23.05
C SER A 226 -3.12 -13.04 -22.63
N ALA A 227 -1.88 -12.98 -22.14
CA ALA A 227 -1.18 -14.09 -21.51
C ALA A 227 -0.66 -13.65 -20.13
N THR A 228 -0.75 -14.51 -19.12
CA THR A 228 -0.31 -14.15 -17.77
C THR A 228 0.53 -15.24 -17.14
N ILE A 229 1.40 -14.87 -16.20
CA ILE A 229 2.09 -15.81 -15.31
C ILE A 229 1.95 -15.29 -13.88
N MET A 230 1.64 -16.17 -12.93
CA MET A 230 1.81 -15.86 -11.51
C MET A 230 3.10 -16.53 -11.02
N TYR A 231 4.01 -15.74 -10.45
CA TYR A 231 5.34 -16.20 -10.00
C TYR A 231 5.67 -15.64 -8.61
N GLY A 232 6.74 -16.13 -7.99
CA GLY A 232 7.11 -15.78 -6.61
C GLY A 232 6.52 -16.69 -5.54
N HIS A 233 5.94 -17.84 -5.90
CA HIS A 233 5.30 -18.76 -4.96
C HIS A 233 6.17 -20.00 -4.71
N LEU A 234 5.95 -21.11 -5.43
CA LEU A 234 6.63 -22.40 -5.25
C LEU A 234 7.39 -22.86 -6.51
N GLU A 235 7.28 -22.11 -7.60
CA GLU A 235 7.86 -22.44 -8.89
C GLU A 235 9.38 -22.29 -8.92
N SER A 236 10.04 -23.02 -9.82
CA SER A 236 11.46 -22.89 -10.10
C SER A 236 11.66 -21.99 -11.34
N PRO A 237 12.90 -21.50 -11.58
CA PRO A 237 13.26 -20.84 -12.83
C PRO A 237 12.94 -21.64 -14.10
N GLU A 238 13.05 -22.98 -14.05
CA GLU A 238 12.63 -23.88 -15.14
C GLU A 238 11.14 -23.72 -15.45
N HIS A 239 10.29 -23.72 -14.42
CA HIS A 239 8.85 -23.62 -14.61
C HIS A 239 8.48 -22.27 -15.26
N VAL A 240 9.13 -21.17 -14.85
CA VAL A 240 8.92 -19.85 -15.46
C VAL A 240 9.40 -19.85 -16.92
N ALA A 241 10.58 -20.37 -17.21
CA ALA A 241 11.11 -20.44 -18.57
C ALA A 241 10.28 -21.36 -19.48
N ALA A 242 9.80 -22.49 -18.98
CA ALA A 242 8.93 -23.42 -19.70
C ALA A 242 7.55 -22.81 -20.00
N HIS A 243 7.01 -22.03 -19.05
CA HIS A 243 5.79 -21.24 -19.26
C HIS A 243 5.99 -20.26 -20.43
N LEU A 244 7.05 -19.43 -20.39
CA LEU A 244 7.36 -18.47 -21.46
C LEU A 244 7.56 -19.15 -22.82
N HIS A 245 8.21 -20.31 -22.83
CA HIS A 245 8.38 -21.11 -24.04
C HIS A 245 7.03 -21.58 -24.61
N THR A 246 6.15 -22.11 -23.76
CA THR A 246 4.80 -22.56 -24.16
C THR A 246 3.99 -21.42 -24.78
N LEU A 247 4.02 -20.23 -24.18
CA LEU A 247 3.34 -19.06 -24.73
C LEU A 247 3.89 -18.66 -26.10
N ARG A 248 5.23 -18.69 -26.27
CA ARG A 248 5.87 -18.39 -27.55
C ARG A 248 5.46 -19.38 -28.64
N GLU A 249 5.45 -20.68 -28.33
CA GLU A 249 5.03 -21.71 -29.29
C GLU A 249 3.58 -21.53 -29.71
N LEU A 250 2.68 -21.27 -28.75
CA LEU A 250 1.29 -20.98 -29.05
C LEU A 250 1.14 -19.73 -29.92
N GLN A 251 1.90 -18.68 -29.61
CA GLN A 251 1.88 -17.45 -30.39
C GLN A 251 2.36 -17.65 -31.83
N GLN A 252 3.40 -18.45 -32.04
CA GLN A 252 3.88 -18.80 -33.38
C GLN A 252 2.84 -19.58 -34.18
N GLN A 253 2.02 -20.39 -33.51
CA GLN A 253 0.97 -21.18 -34.16
C GLN A 253 -0.31 -20.38 -34.45
N THR A 254 -0.65 -19.44 -33.59
CA THR A 254 -2.00 -18.83 -33.58
C THR A 254 -2.02 -17.31 -33.72
N GLY A 255 -0.94 -16.62 -33.35
CA GLY A 255 -0.79 -15.16 -33.46
C GLY A 255 -1.78 -14.32 -32.66
N GLY A 256 -2.55 -14.92 -31.74
CA GLY A 256 -3.69 -14.26 -31.09
C GLY A 256 -3.39 -13.56 -29.77
N PHE A 257 -2.19 -13.74 -29.19
CA PHE A 257 -1.83 -13.00 -27.98
C PHE A 257 -1.56 -11.53 -28.29
N THR A 258 -2.17 -10.64 -27.52
CA THR A 258 -1.93 -9.20 -27.60
C THR A 258 -0.80 -8.76 -26.68
N GLU A 259 -0.68 -9.37 -25.50
CA GLU A 259 0.31 -9.00 -24.48
C GLU A 259 0.64 -10.13 -23.50
N PHE A 260 1.78 -9.98 -22.82
CA PHE A 260 2.16 -10.79 -21.68
C PHE A 260 2.21 -9.95 -20.40
N VAL A 261 1.65 -10.48 -19.32
CA VAL A 261 1.54 -9.82 -18.01
C VAL A 261 2.11 -10.71 -16.90
N PRO A 262 3.32 -10.43 -16.41
CA PRO A 262 3.83 -11.03 -15.18
C PRO A 262 3.08 -10.53 -13.95
N LEU A 263 2.70 -11.45 -13.07
CA LEU A 263 1.94 -11.18 -11.86
C LEU A 263 2.69 -11.72 -10.64
N SER A 264 3.26 -10.84 -9.83
CA SER A 264 3.82 -11.27 -8.53
C SER A 264 2.73 -11.90 -7.65
N PHE A 265 3.10 -12.99 -6.97
CA PHE A 265 2.31 -13.60 -5.93
C PHE A 265 2.27 -12.69 -4.69
N VAL A 266 1.06 -12.33 -4.26
CA VAL A 266 0.82 -11.55 -3.05
C VAL A 266 0.31 -12.50 -1.98
N ALA A 267 1.12 -12.73 -0.95
CA ALA A 267 0.92 -13.85 -0.04
C ALA A 267 0.15 -13.51 1.24
N SER A 268 0.01 -12.23 1.59
CA SER A 268 -0.52 -11.77 2.88
C SER A 268 -1.88 -12.37 3.21
N GLU A 269 -2.80 -12.40 2.24
CA GLU A 269 -4.15 -12.97 2.41
C GLU A 269 -4.34 -14.37 1.80
N ALA A 270 -3.29 -14.95 1.20
CA ALA A 270 -3.39 -16.24 0.51
C ALA A 270 -3.54 -17.42 1.51
N PRO A 271 -4.60 -18.26 1.40
CA PRO A 271 -4.83 -19.37 2.32
C PRO A 271 -3.63 -20.32 2.52
N ILE A 272 -2.93 -20.64 1.42
CA ILE A 272 -1.77 -21.56 1.41
C ILE A 272 -0.56 -20.98 2.15
N TYR A 273 -0.47 -19.65 2.26
CA TYR A 273 0.59 -18.96 2.97
C TYR A 273 0.23 -18.71 4.45
N LYS A 274 -1.05 -18.43 4.73
CA LYS A 274 -1.57 -18.29 6.10
C LYS A 274 -1.49 -19.59 6.91
N ASP A 275 -1.71 -20.74 6.27
CA ASP A 275 -1.53 -22.04 6.95
C ASP A 275 -0.04 -22.38 7.09
N ALA A 276 0.52 -22.15 8.28
CA ALA A 276 1.94 -22.35 8.57
C ALA A 276 2.41 -23.79 8.27
N ARG A 277 1.54 -24.79 8.45
CA ARG A 277 1.85 -26.20 8.18
C ARG A 277 1.99 -26.44 6.68
N THR A 278 1.00 -26.07 5.87
CA THR A 278 1.03 -26.21 4.41
C THR A 278 2.15 -25.39 3.80
N ARG A 279 2.33 -24.13 4.24
CA ARG A 279 3.43 -23.26 3.80
C ARG A 279 4.78 -23.93 3.97
N ARG A 280 5.07 -24.50 5.15
CA ARG A 280 6.35 -25.18 5.43
C ARG A 280 6.47 -26.48 4.64
N ALA A 281 5.41 -27.27 4.56
CA ALA A 281 5.43 -28.56 3.87
C ALA A 281 5.67 -28.42 2.35
N LEU A 282 5.11 -27.38 1.74
CA LEU A 282 5.22 -27.14 0.29
C LEU A 282 6.32 -26.15 -0.10
N GLY A 283 6.96 -25.49 0.87
CA GLY A 283 7.99 -24.49 0.62
C GLY A 283 7.46 -23.22 -0.06
N VAL A 284 6.24 -22.80 0.27
CA VAL A 284 5.61 -21.61 -0.35
C VAL A 284 6.29 -20.34 0.13
N ARG A 285 6.73 -19.52 -0.83
CA ARG A 285 7.36 -18.21 -0.57
C ARG A 285 6.32 -17.11 -0.41
N GLY A 286 6.71 -16.00 0.20
CA GLY A 286 5.85 -14.82 0.44
C GLY A 286 5.63 -13.92 -0.76
N GLY A 287 6.20 -14.26 -1.92
CA GLY A 287 6.27 -13.41 -3.11
C GLY A 287 7.70 -13.39 -3.69
N PRO A 288 7.88 -12.80 -4.88
CA PRO A 288 9.20 -12.65 -5.48
C PRO A 288 9.96 -11.50 -4.81
N THR A 289 11.28 -11.61 -4.74
CA THR A 289 12.17 -10.49 -4.39
C THR A 289 12.17 -9.44 -5.51
N GLY A 290 12.50 -8.18 -5.21
CA GLY A 290 12.59 -7.13 -6.24
C GLY A 290 13.57 -7.46 -7.38
N ARG A 291 14.62 -8.25 -7.09
CA ARG A 291 15.52 -8.77 -8.13
C ARG A 291 14.82 -9.78 -9.05
N GLU A 292 14.05 -10.70 -8.49
CA GLU A 292 13.28 -11.68 -9.27
C GLU A 292 12.20 -10.99 -10.11
N VAL A 293 11.60 -9.91 -9.62
CA VAL A 293 10.67 -9.07 -10.40
C VAL A 293 11.37 -8.53 -11.65
N VAL A 294 12.52 -7.87 -11.48
CA VAL A 294 13.31 -7.33 -12.60
C VAL A 294 13.73 -8.41 -13.59
N LEU A 295 14.27 -9.53 -13.09
CA LEU A 295 14.69 -10.64 -13.96
C LEU A 295 13.52 -11.28 -14.70
N THR A 296 12.37 -11.46 -14.06
CA THR A 296 11.22 -12.10 -14.70
C THR A 296 10.73 -11.27 -15.87
N HIS A 297 10.64 -9.93 -15.72
CA HIS A 297 10.26 -9.05 -16.82
C HIS A 297 11.32 -9.00 -17.92
N ALA A 298 12.60 -8.83 -17.57
CA ALA A 298 13.68 -8.75 -18.55
C ALA A 298 13.83 -10.06 -19.34
N VAL A 299 13.80 -11.21 -18.66
CA VAL A 299 13.86 -12.53 -19.31
C VAL A 299 12.61 -12.79 -20.14
N ALA A 300 11.42 -12.37 -19.69
CA ALA A 300 10.22 -12.46 -20.51
C ALA A 300 10.37 -11.69 -21.83
N ARG A 301 10.88 -10.46 -21.80
CA ARG A 301 11.19 -9.70 -23.01
C ARG A 301 12.16 -10.46 -23.92
N LEU A 302 13.25 -10.98 -23.37
CA LEU A 302 14.24 -11.73 -24.16
C LEU A 302 13.65 -13.00 -24.79
N MET A 303 12.87 -13.76 -24.03
CA MET A 303 12.31 -15.04 -24.50
C MET A 303 11.14 -14.86 -25.47
N LEU A 304 10.35 -13.79 -25.34
CA LEU A 304 9.16 -13.52 -26.14
C LEU A 304 9.38 -12.53 -27.30
N ALA A 305 10.57 -11.94 -27.43
CA ALA A 305 10.88 -10.98 -28.49
C ALA A 305 10.57 -11.53 -29.90
N GLY A 306 9.77 -10.78 -30.66
CA GLY A 306 9.30 -11.17 -32.00
C GLY A 306 8.15 -12.17 -32.01
N ALA A 307 7.62 -12.56 -30.85
CA ALA A 307 6.39 -13.34 -30.72
C ALA A 307 5.30 -12.54 -30.02
N ILE A 308 5.57 -12.06 -28.80
CA ILE A 308 4.66 -11.21 -28.02
C ILE A 308 5.40 -9.92 -27.67
N ASP A 309 5.10 -8.86 -28.41
CA ASP A 309 5.87 -7.61 -28.32
C ASP A 309 5.42 -6.69 -27.19
N ASN A 310 4.18 -6.84 -26.71
CA ASN A 310 3.68 -6.06 -25.58
C ASN A 310 3.94 -6.81 -24.27
N LEU A 311 4.81 -6.23 -23.45
CA LEU A 311 5.10 -6.68 -22.09
C LEU A 311 4.53 -5.63 -21.14
N GLN A 312 3.46 -6.01 -20.44
CA GLN A 312 2.77 -5.16 -19.48
C GLN A 312 3.32 -5.39 -18.08
N VAL A 313 3.46 -4.30 -17.31
CA VAL A 313 3.64 -4.38 -15.85
C VAL A 313 2.31 -4.25 -15.12
N SER A 314 2.09 -5.10 -14.12
CA SER A 314 0.94 -4.98 -13.20
C SER A 314 1.28 -4.05 -12.04
N TRP A 315 1.12 -2.73 -12.21
CA TRP A 315 1.38 -1.77 -11.14
C TRP A 315 0.61 -2.00 -9.82
N PRO A 316 -0.59 -2.63 -9.77
CA PRO A 316 -1.21 -2.95 -8.48
C PRO A 316 -0.44 -3.99 -7.67
N LYS A 317 0.45 -4.75 -8.31
CA LYS A 317 1.29 -5.79 -7.69
C LYS A 317 2.70 -5.29 -7.42
N GLU A 318 3.27 -4.52 -8.34
CA GLU A 318 4.67 -4.06 -8.25
C GLU A 318 4.81 -2.65 -7.65
N GLY A 319 3.75 -1.85 -7.70
CA GLY A 319 3.77 -0.41 -7.40
C GLY A 319 4.29 0.44 -8.56
N LEU A 320 3.88 1.72 -8.59
CA LEU A 320 4.22 2.66 -9.68
C LEU A 320 5.72 2.92 -9.83
N ARG A 321 6.49 2.92 -8.72
CA ARG A 321 7.95 3.10 -8.76
C ARG A 321 8.66 1.92 -9.42
N MET A 322 8.28 0.69 -9.09
CA MET A 322 8.85 -0.49 -9.73
C MET A 322 8.42 -0.55 -11.20
N ALA A 323 7.16 -0.23 -11.51
CA ALA A 323 6.69 -0.12 -12.88
C ALA A 323 7.56 0.81 -13.73
N GLN A 324 7.96 1.97 -13.19
CA GLN A 324 8.88 2.89 -13.86
C GLN A 324 10.28 2.30 -14.07
N VAL A 325 10.84 1.61 -13.07
CA VAL A 325 12.13 0.90 -13.21
C VAL A 325 12.05 -0.12 -14.35
N LEU A 326 10.96 -0.88 -14.41
CA LEU A 326 10.77 -1.95 -15.38
C LEU A 326 10.64 -1.45 -16.84
N LEU A 327 10.33 -0.17 -17.07
CA LEU A 327 10.40 0.45 -18.41
C LEU A 327 11.82 0.43 -19.00
N ASN A 328 12.85 0.34 -18.15
CA ASN A 328 14.25 0.15 -18.56
C ASN A 328 14.67 -1.33 -18.56
N CYS A 329 13.74 -2.25 -18.33
CA CYS A 329 13.98 -3.69 -18.26
C CYS A 329 13.15 -4.46 -19.30
N GLY A 330 12.66 -3.78 -20.34
CA GLY A 330 11.94 -4.40 -21.45
C GLY A 330 10.41 -4.24 -21.43
N VAL A 331 9.84 -3.63 -20.40
CA VAL A 331 8.40 -3.29 -20.35
C VAL A 331 8.10 -2.13 -21.30
N ASN A 332 6.97 -2.21 -22.01
CA ASN A 332 6.48 -1.16 -22.91
C ASN A 332 4.99 -0.84 -22.70
N ASP A 333 4.38 -1.35 -21.64
CA ASP A 333 2.99 -1.10 -21.30
C ASP A 333 2.82 -1.01 -19.78
N LEU A 334 2.26 0.11 -19.32
CA LEU A 334 1.97 0.40 -17.92
C LEU A 334 0.63 -0.20 -17.46
N GLY A 335 -0.14 -0.79 -18.38
CA GLY A 335 -1.40 -1.45 -18.10
C GLY A 335 -2.57 -0.49 -17.96
N GLY A 336 -3.57 -0.91 -17.18
CA GLY A 336 -4.82 -0.18 -17.01
C GLY A 336 -4.78 0.92 -15.96
N VAL A 337 -5.65 1.92 -16.09
CA VAL A 337 -5.97 2.83 -14.97
C VAL A 337 -6.73 2.11 -13.84
N LEU A 338 -7.43 1.01 -14.18
CA LEU A 338 -8.11 0.07 -13.29
C LEU A 338 -9.10 0.71 -12.33
N MET A 339 -10.18 1.33 -12.84
CA MET A 339 -11.25 1.87 -11.98
C MET A 339 -11.85 0.76 -11.09
N ASN A 340 -11.50 0.69 -9.80
CA ASN A 340 -11.92 -0.36 -8.84
C ASN A 340 -11.21 -1.72 -9.02
N GLU A 341 -9.92 -1.77 -8.71
CA GLU A 341 -9.17 -3.05 -8.64
C GLU A 341 -9.47 -3.81 -7.33
N SER A 342 -10.21 -4.92 -7.42
CA SER A 342 -10.68 -5.68 -6.26
C SER A 342 -9.85 -6.95 -5.94
N ILE A 343 -9.23 -7.59 -6.94
CA ILE A 343 -8.58 -8.89 -6.74
C ILE A 343 -7.22 -8.72 -6.04
N SER A 344 -6.39 -7.80 -6.51
CA SER A 344 -5.09 -7.52 -5.89
C SER A 344 -5.27 -6.96 -4.47
N THR A 345 -6.26 -6.08 -4.25
CA THR A 345 -6.60 -5.57 -2.92
C THR A 345 -7.10 -6.68 -1.99
N ALA A 346 -7.95 -7.60 -2.47
CA ALA A 346 -8.37 -8.75 -1.67
C ALA A 346 -7.20 -9.68 -1.30
N ALA A 347 -6.18 -9.76 -2.15
CA ALA A 347 -4.94 -10.48 -1.87
C ALA A 347 -4.00 -9.74 -0.91
N GLY A 348 -4.31 -8.49 -0.55
CA GLY A 348 -3.54 -7.66 0.37
C GLY A 348 -2.53 -6.73 -0.29
N ALA A 349 -2.67 -6.45 -1.59
CA ALA A 349 -1.85 -5.44 -2.27
C ALA A 349 -2.28 -4.02 -1.89
N ALA A 350 -1.33 -3.17 -1.55
CA ALA A 350 -1.56 -1.82 -1.04
C ALA A 350 -1.26 -0.69 -2.05
N HIS A 351 -1.04 -1.03 -3.32
CA HIS A 351 -0.57 -0.05 -4.34
C HIS A 351 -1.68 0.81 -4.96
N GLY A 352 -2.93 0.66 -4.52
CA GLY A 352 -4.06 1.48 -4.94
C GLY A 352 -5.05 0.76 -5.86
N GLN A 353 -6.17 1.43 -6.13
CA GLN A 353 -7.29 0.92 -6.93
C GLN A 353 -7.65 1.84 -8.11
N LEU A 354 -6.77 2.81 -8.42
CA LEU A 354 -6.85 3.71 -9.55
C LEU A 354 -5.46 4.36 -9.77
N ALA A 355 -4.90 4.23 -10.98
CA ALA A 355 -3.74 5.01 -11.40
C ALA A 355 -4.16 5.93 -12.55
N THR A 356 -4.10 7.24 -12.35
CA THR A 356 -4.71 8.17 -13.29
C THR A 356 -3.94 8.26 -14.61
N PRO A 357 -4.60 8.63 -15.73
CA PRO A 357 -3.92 8.87 -17.00
C PRO A 357 -2.72 9.82 -16.87
N LYS A 358 -2.89 10.93 -16.13
CA LYS A 358 -1.83 11.89 -15.83
C LYS A 358 -0.64 11.24 -15.14
N THR A 359 -0.89 10.40 -14.13
CA THR A 359 0.16 9.68 -13.39
C THR A 359 0.93 8.73 -14.31
N LEU A 360 0.22 7.92 -15.11
CA LEU A 360 0.86 6.95 -16.01
C LEU A 360 1.69 7.66 -17.11
N ARG A 361 1.20 8.78 -17.64
CA ARG A 361 1.98 9.62 -18.57
C ARG A 361 3.24 10.18 -17.94
N ALA A 362 3.14 10.72 -16.73
CA ALA A 362 4.30 11.25 -16.00
C ALA A 362 5.38 10.18 -15.79
N LEU A 363 5.00 8.96 -15.40
CA LEU A 363 5.95 7.85 -15.25
C LEU A 363 6.70 7.54 -16.55
N ALA A 364 6.01 7.53 -17.68
CA ALA A 364 6.62 7.33 -18.99
C ALA A 364 7.58 8.46 -19.36
N TRP A 365 7.17 9.72 -19.16
CA TRP A 365 8.01 10.90 -19.42
C TRP A 365 9.27 10.93 -18.59
N ASP A 366 9.15 10.70 -17.29
CA ASP A 366 10.27 10.66 -16.35
C ASP A 366 11.25 9.50 -16.67
N ALA A 367 10.76 8.43 -17.31
CA ALA A 367 11.58 7.35 -17.86
C ALA A 367 12.17 7.65 -19.25
N GLY A 368 11.91 8.83 -19.80
CA GLY A 368 12.35 9.24 -21.15
C GLY A 368 11.66 8.44 -22.26
N ARG A 369 10.35 8.18 -22.13
CA ARG A 369 9.54 7.38 -23.07
C ARG A 369 8.24 8.08 -23.42
N GLN A 370 7.72 7.84 -24.63
CA GLN A 370 6.50 8.46 -25.12
C GLN A 370 5.22 7.68 -24.75
N PRO A 371 4.38 8.13 -23.79
CA PRO A 371 3.11 7.51 -23.52
C PRO A 371 2.16 7.68 -24.72
N PHE A 372 1.31 6.68 -24.89
CA PHE A 372 0.12 6.76 -25.72
C PHE A 372 -0.99 5.94 -25.07
N GLN A 373 -2.24 6.41 -25.18
CA GLN A 373 -3.40 5.63 -24.81
C GLN A 373 -3.65 4.58 -25.90
N ARG A 374 -3.81 3.32 -25.51
CA ARG A 374 -4.20 2.22 -26.40
C ARG A 374 -5.63 1.77 -26.15
N ASP A 375 -6.18 1.03 -27.10
CA ASP A 375 -7.31 0.13 -26.85
C ASP A 375 -6.82 -1.29 -26.47
N THR A 376 -7.74 -2.22 -26.22
CA THR A 376 -7.43 -3.63 -25.89
C THR A 376 -6.66 -4.36 -27.00
N ARG A 377 -6.72 -3.88 -28.24
CA ARG A 377 -6.00 -4.46 -29.40
C ARG A 377 -4.71 -3.69 -29.70
N TYR A 378 -4.22 -2.88 -28.77
CA TYR A 378 -3.00 -2.09 -28.89
C TYR A 378 -3.01 -1.05 -30.03
N ARG A 379 -4.19 -0.68 -30.55
CA ARG A 379 -4.31 0.44 -31.47
C ARG A 379 -4.23 1.75 -30.68
N THR A 380 -3.56 2.75 -31.24
CA THR A 380 -3.44 4.06 -30.62
C THR A 380 -4.81 4.76 -30.62
N VAL A 381 -5.30 5.09 -29.42
CA VAL A 381 -6.47 5.93 -29.20
C VAL A 381 -6.04 7.39 -29.17
N GLN A 382 -4.99 7.70 -28.41
CA GLN A 382 -4.41 9.04 -28.30
C GLN A 382 -2.90 8.96 -28.15
N ALA A 383 -2.17 9.80 -28.88
CA ALA A 383 -0.73 9.98 -28.73
C ALA A 383 -0.44 11.35 -28.10
N PHE A 384 0.60 11.43 -27.27
CA PHE A 384 0.99 12.64 -26.56
C PHE A 384 2.37 13.11 -27.05
N ALA A 385 2.55 14.41 -27.29
CA ALA A 385 3.80 14.99 -27.76
C ALA A 385 4.67 15.47 -26.58
N GLY A 386 5.98 15.67 -26.81
CA GLY A 386 6.91 16.12 -25.76
C GLY A 386 6.64 17.52 -25.22
N SER A 387 5.77 18.31 -25.88
CA SER A 387 5.24 19.59 -25.36
C SER A 387 4.17 19.42 -24.28
N ASP A 388 3.58 18.22 -24.15
CA ASP A 388 2.49 17.92 -23.22
C ASP A 388 2.99 17.53 -21.81
N VAL A 389 4.29 17.73 -21.56
CA VAL A 389 4.91 17.52 -20.25
C VAL A 389 4.49 18.67 -19.33
N GLY A 390 3.33 18.51 -18.68
CA GLY A 390 2.81 19.47 -17.69
C GLY A 390 1.78 20.47 -18.22
N SER A 391 1.39 20.42 -19.50
CA SER A 391 0.22 21.18 -19.99
C SER A 391 -1.05 20.31 -19.94
N GLU A 392 -2.16 20.90 -19.49
CA GLU A 392 -3.49 20.36 -19.73
C GLU A 392 -3.64 20.12 -21.25
N ALA A 393 -3.87 18.86 -21.63
CA ALA A 393 -3.88 18.47 -23.04
C ALA A 393 -5.02 19.17 -23.80
N GLY A 394 -4.73 19.57 -25.04
CA GLY A 394 -5.56 20.43 -25.89
C GLY A 394 -6.97 19.95 -26.18
N GLU A 395 -7.77 20.91 -26.64
CA GLU A 395 -9.23 20.90 -26.85
C GLU A 395 -9.75 19.61 -27.51
N GLY A 396 -10.39 18.77 -26.71
CA GLY A 396 -11.11 17.56 -27.14
C GLY A 396 -11.08 16.40 -26.14
N GLY A 397 -9.99 16.27 -25.36
CA GLY A 397 -9.83 15.29 -24.26
C GLY A 397 -9.89 15.77 -22.78
N PRO A 398 -10.00 17.08 -22.43
CA PRO A 398 -9.69 17.54 -21.07
C PRO A 398 -10.75 17.24 -19.99
N GLN A 399 -12.02 16.97 -20.30
CA GLN A 399 -13.05 16.78 -19.26
C GLN A 399 -13.05 15.39 -18.61
N VAL A 400 -12.70 14.35 -19.37
CA VAL A 400 -12.81 12.96 -18.89
C VAL A 400 -11.61 12.56 -18.04
N GLU A 401 -10.40 12.93 -18.46
CA GLU A 401 -9.18 12.70 -17.67
C GLU A 401 -9.18 13.52 -16.39
N ALA A 402 -9.59 14.80 -16.47
CA ALA A 402 -9.74 15.65 -15.28
C ALA A 402 -10.69 15.04 -14.25
N ARG A 403 -11.77 14.39 -14.69
CA ARG A 403 -12.71 13.72 -13.79
C ARG A 403 -12.12 12.50 -13.10
N LEU A 404 -11.27 11.72 -13.77
CA LEU A 404 -10.55 10.61 -13.14
C LEU A 404 -9.47 11.10 -12.17
N ASP A 405 -8.81 12.21 -12.50
CA ASP A 405 -7.87 12.88 -11.61
C ASP A 405 -8.58 13.43 -10.34
N GLU A 406 -9.71 14.12 -10.49
CA GLU A 406 -10.55 14.58 -9.37
C GLU A 406 -11.02 13.42 -8.47
N ILE A 407 -11.47 12.30 -9.06
CA ILE A 407 -11.87 11.12 -8.31
C ILE A 407 -10.68 10.53 -7.54
N ALA A 408 -9.49 10.52 -8.13
CA ALA A 408 -8.28 10.04 -7.46
C ALA A 408 -7.86 10.94 -6.30
N GLU A 409 -7.96 12.27 -6.45
CA GLU A 409 -7.69 13.25 -5.39
C GLU A 409 -8.66 13.09 -4.20
N GLN A 410 -9.89 12.62 -4.45
CA GLN A 410 -10.88 12.26 -3.43
C GLN A 410 -10.72 10.84 -2.88
N GLY A 411 -9.55 10.21 -3.10
CA GLY A 411 -9.23 8.88 -2.58
C GLY A 411 -9.91 7.72 -3.32
N GLY A 412 -10.43 7.94 -4.53
CA GLY A 412 -11.04 6.88 -5.37
C GLY A 412 -12.38 6.34 -4.85
N THR A 413 -12.94 6.96 -3.81
CA THR A 413 -14.15 6.50 -3.10
C THR A 413 -15.39 6.41 -3.99
N ALA A 414 -15.42 7.16 -5.10
CA ALA A 414 -16.52 7.16 -6.06
C ALA A 414 -16.84 5.76 -6.62
N PHE A 415 -15.86 4.86 -6.70
CA PHE A 415 -16.07 3.51 -7.22
C PHE A 415 -16.37 2.46 -6.13
N GLY A 416 -16.31 2.85 -4.85
CA GLY A 416 -16.31 1.96 -3.70
C GLY A 416 -15.04 1.10 -3.59
N SER A 417 -14.91 0.35 -2.49
CA SER A 417 -13.81 -0.60 -2.27
C SER A 417 -14.30 -2.04 -2.18
N TYR A 418 -13.39 -3.00 -2.35
CA TYR A 418 -13.70 -4.43 -2.14
C TYR A 418 -14.21 -4.69 -0.72
N GLY A 419 -13.62 -4.03 0.29
CA GLY A 419 -14.04 -4.14 1.69
C GLY A 419 -15.47 -3.63 1.92
N GLN A 420 -15.84 -2.51 1.29
CA GLN A 420 -17.22 -2.03 1.31
C GLN A 420 -18.17 -3.00 0.59
N LEU A 421 -17.73 -3.59 -0.52
CA LEU A 421 -18.55 -4.48 -1.32
C LEU A 421 -18.93 -5.77 -0.58
N ILE A 422 -17.98 -6.40 0.11
CA ILE A 422 -18.23 -7.64 0.88
C ILE A 422 -19.04 -7.40 2.15
N GLN A 423 -19.09 -6.16 2.64
CA GLN A 423 -19.90 -5.75 3.79
C GLN A 423 -21.32 -5.33 3.38
N ASP A 424 -21.52 -4.93 2.12
CA ASP A 424 -22.81 -4.47 1.59
C ASP A 424 -23.83 -5.62 1.59
N GLY A 425 -24.80 -5.51 2.51
CA GLY A 425 -25.88 -6.47 2.67
C GLY A 425 -26.75 -6.66 1.42
N ARG A 426 -26.80 -5.69 0.51
CA ARG A 426 -27.64 -5.72 -0.70
C ARG A 426 -27.27 -6.84 -1.65
N TRP A 427 -25.99 -7.20 -1.70
CA TRP A 427 -25.43 -8.12 -2.69
C TRP A 427 -25.01 -9.47 -2.09
N ARG A 428 -25.27 -9.70 -0.80
CA ARG A 428 -24.89 -10.95 -0.13
C ARG A 428 -25.56 -12.15 -0.78
N ALA A 429 -24.77 -13.12 -1.22
CA ALA A 429 -25.24 -14.37 -1.83
C ALA A 429 -26.23 -15.12 -0.91
N LYS A 430 -26.00 -15.08 0.41
CA LYS A 430 -26.86 -15.69 1.43
C LYS A 430 -28.15 -14.91 1.74
N ALA A 431 -28.15 -13.58 1.58
CA ALA A 431 -29.32 -12.74 1.84
C ALA A 431 -30.38 -12.88 0.74
N ALA A 432 -29.95 -12.93 -0.54
CA ALA A 432 -30.80 -13.28 -1.66
C ALA A 432 -31.47 -14.66 -1.49
N TRP A 433 -30.74 -15.62 -0.91
CA TRP A 433 -31.24 -16.96 -0.59
C TRP A 433 -32.24 -16.98 0.59
N LYS A 434 -31.97 -16.25 1.67
CA LYS A 434 -32.85 -16.20 2.87
C LYS A 434 -34.12 -15.37 2.66
N ALA A 435 -34.04 -14.25 1.93
CA ALA A 435 -35.15 -13.32 1.72
C ALA A 435 -36.39 -13.99 1.07
N ARG A 436 -36.20 -15.11 0.35
CA ARG A 436 -37.29 -15.88 -0.25
C ARG A 436 -37.77 -17.11 0.51
N GLN A 437 -37.00 -17.68 1.44
CA GLN A 437 -37.57 -18.69 2.35
C GLN A 437 -38.57 -18.07 3.33
N ALA A 438 -38.54 -16.74 3.48
CA ALA A 438 -39.49 -15.95 4.25
C ALA A 438 -40.73 -15.50 3.46
N GLU A 439 -40.84 -15.80 2.16
CA GLU A 439 -42.08 -15.57 1.40
C GLU A 439 -43.10 -16.69 1.74
N PRO A 440 -44.36 -16.36 2.08
CA PRO A 440 -45.35 -17.37 2.41
C PRO A 440 -45.62 -18.27 1.21
N ALA A 441 -45.71 -19.58 1.44
CA ALA A 441 -46.16 -20.56 0.45
C ALA A 441 -47.62 -20.25 0.04
N GLY A 442 -47.82 -19.46 -1.01
CA GLY A 442 -49.18 -19.06 -1.41
C GLY A 442 -49.36 -18.16 -2.63
N ALA A 443 -48.34 -17.85 -3.44
CA ALA A 443 -48.53 -17.13 -4.69
C ALA A 443 -48.60 -18.10 -5.89
N PRO A 444 -49.62 -18.02 -6.77
CA PRO A 444 -49.78 -18.96 -7.88
C PRO A 444 -48.65 -18.78 -8.91
N PRO A 445 -48.28 -19.84 -9.66
CA PRO A 445 -47.17 -19.80 -10.59
C PRO A 445 -47.54 -18.90 -11.79
N GLY A 446 -47.02 -17.67 -11.78
CA GLY A 446 -47.06 -16.77 -12.93
C GLY A 446 -46.19 -17.34 -14.05
N THR A 447 -46.84 -17.94 -15.05
CA THR A 447 -46.27 -18.39 -16.31
C THR A 447 -45.38 -17.31 -16.96
N ARG A 448 -44.06 -17.51 -16.99
CA ARG A 448 -43.21 -16.98 -18.06
C ARG A 448 -42.65 -18.14 -18.84
N GLY A 449 -43.44 -18.53 -19.83
CA GLY A 449 -43.11 -19.57 -20.78
C GLY A 449 -41.90 -19.19 -21.63
N TYR A 450 -41.02 -20.18 -21.77
CA TYR A 450 -40.14 -20.35 -22.91
C TYR A 450 -40.94 -20.10 -24.21
N ARG A 451 -40.62 -19.05 -24.98
CA ARG A 451 -41.02 -18.95 -26.39
C ARG A 451 -39.77 -19.04 -27.27
N ARG A 452 -39.62 -20.19 -27.89
CA ARG A 452 -38.86 -20.38 -29.14
C ARG A 452 -39.54 -19.57 -30.25
N GLY A 453 -38.72 -18.85 -31.03
CA GLY A 453 -39.02 -18.49 -32.42
C GLY A 453 -39.88 -17.23 -32.64
N GLY A 454 -39.25 -16.21 -33.22
CA GLY A 454 -39.94 -15.06 -33.81
C GLY A 454 -38.95 -14.02 -34.32
N ARG A 455 -38.69 -14.02 -35.63
CA ARG A 455 -38.10 -12.86 -36.33
C ARG A 455 -39.04 -11.67 -36.19
N LEU A 456 -38.49 -10.46 -36.24
CA LEU A 456 -39.05 -9.14 -36.66
C LEU A 456 -38.27 -8.07 -35.89
N GLN A 457 -38.07 -6.83 -36.33
CA GLN A 457 -37.90 -6.20 -37.64
C GLN A 457 -37.39 -4.78 -37.33
N CYS A 458 -36.76 -4.16 -38.32
CA CYS A 458 -36.27 -2.78 -38.32
C CYS A 458 -37.35 -1.77 -37.87
N VAL A 459 -36.98 -0.77 -37.08
CA VAL A 459 -37.69 0.52 -37.00
C VAL A 459 -36.67 1.66 -37.11
N GLN A 460 -36.67 2.28 -38.30
CA GLN A 460 -36.16 3.63 -38.53
C GLN A 460 -37.03 4.63 -37.77
N ARG A 461 -36.41 5.66 -37.18
CA ARG A 461 -36.96 7.02 -37.21
C ARG A 461 -35.87 8.07 -37.02
N LEU A 462 -35.84 8.96 -38.01
CA LEU A 462 -35.07 10.18 -38.14
C LEU A 462 -35.49 11.23 -37.09
N GLY A 463 -34.55 12.08 -36.72
CA GLY A 463 -34.78 13.31 -35.96
C GLY A 463 -33.56 14.23 -36.04
N SER A 464 -33.49 15.01 -37.10
CA SER A 464 -32.53 16.08 -37.37
C SER A 464 -32.83 17.35 -36.59
N VAL A 465 -31.85 17.95 -35.90
CA VAL A 465 -31.67 19.39 -35.62
C VAL A 465 -30.22 19.52 -35.10
N GLY A 466 -29.35 20.46 -35.45
CA GLY A 466 -29.36 21.62 -36.31
C GLY A 466 -27.98 22.26 -36.16
N SER A 467 -27.40 22.69 -37.27
CA SER A 467 -26.15 23.41 -37.41
C SER A 467 -26.19 24.82 -36.80
N LEU A 468 -25.15 25.22 -36.08
CA LEU A 468 -24.75 26.62 -35.95
C LEU A 468 -23.21 26.69 -36.02
N GLY A 469 -22.72 27.40 -37.03
CA GLY A 469 -21.31 27.80 -37.17
C GLY A 469 -21.08 29.25 -36.75
N TRP A 470 -19.93 29.78 -37.20
CA TRP A 470 -19.31 31.10 -36.97
C TRP A 470 -18.41 31.19 -35.73
N GLU A 471 -17.25 31.83 -35.74
CA GLU A 471 -16.42 32.44 -36.80
C GLU A 471 -15.03 32.72 -36.21
N SER A 472 -14.06 32.88 -37.09
CA SER A 472 -12.65 33.22 -36.85
C SER A 472 -12.41 34.67 -36.41
N SER A 473 -11.39 34.91 -35.59
CA SER A 473 -10.43 36.05 -35.61
C SER A 473 -9.66 36.06 -34.27
N GLY A 474 -8.38 36.42 -34.15
CA GLY A 474 -7.45 37.02 -35.09
C GLY A 474 -6.01 36.96 -34.56
N SER A 475 -5.11 37.36 -35.45
CA SER A 475 -3.66 37.40 -35.37
C SER A 475 -3.08 38.59 -34.60
N GLY A 476 -1.87 38.41 -34.06
CA GLY A 476 -0.90 39.48 -33.70
C GLY A 476 -0.55 39.50 -32.20
N GLY A 477 0.69 39.59 -31.74
CA GLY A 477 1.96 39.87 -32.37
C GLY A 477 3.12 39.68 -31.38
N LEU A 478 4.32 40.06 -31.83
CA LEU A 478 5.64 39.74 -31.32
C LEU A 478 6.02 40.29 -29.92
N GLY A 479 6.69 39.43 -29.14
CA GLY A 479 8.03 39.68 -28.56
C GLY A 479 8.20 40.62 -27.36
N THR A 480 8.58 40.06 -26.20
CA THR A 480 9.88 40.36 -25.54
C THR A 480 10.15 39.41 -24.36
N PRO A 481 11.42 39.07 -24.06
CA PRO A 481 11.79 38.03 -23.09
C PRO A 481 12.08 38.64 -21.72
N LEU A 482 11.57 38.09 -20.60
CA LEU A 482 12.06 38.45 -19.28
C LEU A 482 11.75 37.40 -18.18
N ALA A 483 12.84 37.07 -17.48
CA ALA A 483 12.93 36.65 -16.08
C ALA A 483 12.53 35.21 -15.69
N ARG A 484 13.55 34.36 -15.56
CA ARG A 484 13.57 33.20 -14.66
C ARG A 484 13.23 33.66 -13.24
N ARG A 485 12.08 33.23 -12.70
CA ARG A 485 11.82 33.24 -11.25
C ARG A 485 12.21 31.88 -10.67
N CYS A 486 13.37 31.84 -10.01
CA CYS A 486 13.70 30.75 -9.09
C CYS A 486 12.88 30.94 -7.80
N TYR A 487 11.84 30.16 -7.59
CA TYR A 487 11.30 29.94 -6.25
C TYR A 487 11.93 28.66 -5.70
N SER A 488 13.01 28.80 -4.93
CA SER A 488 13.41 27.76 -4.00
C SER A 488 12.52 27.89 -2.77
N THR A 489 11.49 27.05 -2.66
CA THR A 489 10.71 26.94 -1.42
C THR A 489 11.44 25.99 -0.48
N ALA A 490 11.91 26.50 0.66
CA ALA A 490 12.54 25.68 1.69
C ALA A 490 11.61 24.54 2.15
N VAL A 491 12.17 23.35 2.39
CA VAL A 491 11.41 22.14 2.73
C VAL A 491 10.94 22.21 4.19
N PRO A 492 9.63 22.04 4.50
CA PRO A 492 9.15 22.15 5.87
C PRO A 492 9.62 20.97 6.75
N VAL A 493 10.00 21.28 7.99
CA VAL A 493 10.30 20.33 9.06
C VAL A 493 9.54 20.78 10.30
N THR A 494 8.85 19.87 10.98
CA THR A 494 7.99 20.20 12.11
C THR A 494 8.59 19.82 13.47
N TYR A 495 8.11 20.48 14.53
CA TYR A 495 8.40 20.13 15.92
C TYR A 495 7.20 20.54 16.79
N CYS A 496 7.04 19.90 17.95
CA CYS A 496 6.07 20.33 18.95
C CYS A 496 6.78 20.93 20.16
N ARG A 497 6.26 22.03 20.73
CA ARG A 497 6.73 22.53 22.04
C ARG A 497 5.99 21.75 23.11
N SER A 498 6.72 20.92 23.83
CA SER A 498 6.14 20.00 24.81
C SER A 498 6.67 20.23 26.22
N PHE A 499 5.90 19.79 27.21
CA PHE A 499 6.36 19.66 28.59
C PHE A 499 5.99 18.28 29.11
N THR A 500 6.95 17.59 29.71
CA THR A 500 6.73 16.23 30.22
C THR A 500 6.28 16.26 31.67
N VAL A 501 5.12 15.66 31.97
CA VAL A 501 4.68 15.39 33.34
C VAL A 501 4.85 13.91 33.59
N VAL A 502 5.57 13.56 34.67
CA VAL A 502 5.83 12.17 35.05
C VAL A 502 5.02 11.79 36.29
N PRO A 503 3.89 11.04 36.14
CA PRO A 503 3.09 10.61 37.28
C PRO A 503 3.89 9.69 38.22
N THR A 504 4.80 8.89 37.68
CA THR A 504 5.75 8.10 38.47
C THR A 504 6.90 7.63 37.59
N TYR A 505 8.10 7.49 38.17
CA TYR A 505 9.24 6.83 37.53
C TYR A 505 9.33 5.34 37.89
N GLU A 506 8.48 4.86 38.80
CA GLU A 506 8.50 3.48 39.26
C GLU A 506 8.03 2.56 38.14
N CYS A 507 8.85 1.57 37.79
CA CYS A 507 8.52 0.63 36.72
C CYS A 507 8.90 -0.80 37.10
N PHE A 508 7.96 -1.73 36.91
CA PHE A 508 8.20 -3.14 37.20
C PHE A 508 9.14 -3.81 36.18
N ASN A 509 9.24 -3.27 34.96
CA ASN A 509 10.21 -3.72 33.96
C ASN A 509 11.63 -3.30 34.36
N ARG A 510 12.61 -4.16 34.13
CA ARG A 510 14.04 -3.91 34.36
C ARG A 510 14.81 -4.00 33.04
N CYS A 511 14.59 -3.02 32.17
CA CYS A 511 15.38 -2.87 30.93
C CYS A 511 16.79 -2.38 31.28
N THR A 512 17.84 -3.01 30.77
CA THR A 512 19.23 -2.68 31.15
C THR A 512 19.76 -1.37 30.55
N TYR A 513 19.12 -0.87 29.49
CA TYR A 513 19.43 0.42 28.85
C TYR A 513 18.65 1.61 29.43
N CYS A 514 17.69 1.41 30.34
CA CYS A 514 16.74 2.45 30.73
C CYS A 514 17.30 3.39 31.80
N ASN A 515 17.32 4.69 31.52
CA ASN A 515 17.67 5.77 32.47
C ASN A 515 16.50 6.32 33.28
N PHE A 516 15.28 6.06 32.81
CA PHE A 516 14.04 6.63 33.36
C PHE A 516 13.56 5.91 34.62
N ARG A 517 13.74 4.59 34.67
CA ARG A 517 13.19 3.73 35.72
C ARG A 517 13.75 4.04 37.12
N ARG A 518 12.86 4.03 38.11
CA ARG A 518 13.17 3.83 39.55
C ARG A 518 12.58 2.52 40.08
N ASP A 519 13.13 2.02 41.18
CA ASP A 519 12.58 0.85 41.88
C ASP A 519 11.22 1.18 42.52
N VAL A 520 10.32 0.20 42.54
CA VAL A 520 8.98 0.33 43.10
C VAL A 520 9.07 0.48 44.62
N THR A 521 8.47 1.55 45.16
CA THR A 521 8.39 1.78 46.60
C THR A 521 7.27 0.94 47.19
N VAL A 522 7.50 0.34 48.37
CA VAL A 522 6.45 -0.32 49.14
C VAL A 522 5.93 0.69 50.17
N PRO A 523 4.66 1.14 50.09
CA PRO A 523 4.11 2.09 51.05
C PRO A 523 4.06 1.51 52.47
N ALA A 524 4.19 2.38 53.48
CA ALA A 524 3.97 1.99 54.87
C ALA A 524 2.51 1.51 55.09
N PRO A 525 2.27 0.60 56.05
CA PRO A 525 0.91 0.17 56.37
C PRO A 525 -0.02 1.35 56.69
N GLY A 526 -1.19 1.39 56.07
CA GLY A 526 -2.20 2.45 56.27
C GLY A 526 -2.11 3.66 55.33
N VAL A 527 -1.09 3.73 54.47
CA VAL A 527 -1.06 4.73 53.38
C VAL A 527 -2.09 4.35 52.33
N ALA A 528 -3.04 5.26 52.06
CA ALA A 528 -4.03 5.06 51.01
C ALA A 528 -3.34 5.02 49.63
N PRO A 529 -3.78 4.18 48.67
CA PRO A 529 -3.14 4.07 47.35
C PRO A 529 -2.98 5.39 46.60
N GLU A 530 -3.87 6.36 46.80
CA GLU A 530 -3.81 7.71 46.26
C GLU A 530 -2.64 8.55 46.77
N ASP A 531 -2.14 8.28 47.99
CA ASP A 531 -1.03 8.98 48.63
C ASP A 531 0.29 8.21 48.50
N HIS A 532 0.42 7.38 47.46
CA HIS A 532 1.62 6.61 47.19
C HIS A 532 2.86 7.54 47.11
N PRO A 533 3.89 7.34 47.95
CA PRO A 533 4.99 8.30 48.09
C PRO A 533 5.87 8.41 46.83
N GLY A 534 5.89 7.37 45.99
CA GLY A 534 6.59 7.36 44.71
C GLY A 534 5.83 7.95 43.53
N TRP A 535 4.62 8.47 43.75
CA TRP A 535 3.76 9.04 42.69
C TRP A 535 3.61 10.55 42.85
N LEU A 536 3.54 11.27 41.73
CA LEU A 536 3.32 12.70 41.68
C LEU A 536 1.91 13.03 42.18
N PRO A 537 1.74 13.80 43.26
CA PRO A 537 0.41 14.22 43.70
C PRO A 537 -0.24 15.14 42.66
N LEU A 538 -1.55 14.99 42.40
CA LEU A 538 -2.29 15.81 41.41
C LEU A 538 -2.11 17.30 41.66
N ARG A 539 -2.25 17.76 42.91
CA ARG A 539 -2.02 19.15 43.32
C ARG A 539 -0.64 19.71 42.90
N ARG A 540 0.39 18.85 42.85
CA ARG A 540 1.71 19.23 42.36
C ARG A 540 1.78 19.22 40.83
N ALA A 541 1.11 18.27 40.17
CA ALA A 541 0.99 18.26 38.73
C ALA A 541 0.24 19.51 38.22
N GLU A 542 -0.85 19.89 38.88
CA GLU A 542 -1.59 21.12 38.62
C GLU A 542 -0.71 22.36 38.77
N ALA A 543 0.05 22.46 39.87
CA ALA A 543 0.98 23.58 40.07
C ALA A 543 2.09 23.64 39.00
N LEU A 544 2.55 22.49 38.48
CA LEU A 544 3.48 22.46 37.34
C LEU A 544 2.81 23.00 36.08
N LEU A 545 1.58 22.57 35.79
CA LEU A 545 0.80 23.01 34.63
C LEU A 545 0.45 24.51 34.70
N ASP A 546 0.13 25.03 35.88
CA ASP A 546 -0.15 26.46 36.11
C ASP A 546 1.08 27.34 35.84
N GLY A 547 2.29 26.79 35.96
CA GLY A 547 3.54 27.48 35.70
C GLY A 547 3.99 27.48 34.23
N LEU A 548 3.27 26.80 33.33
CA LEU A 548 3.67 26.68 31.93
C LEU A 548 3.27 27.91 31.11
N PRO A 549 4.08 28.32 30.11
CA PRO A 549 3.71 29.40 29.21
C PRO A 549 2.49 28.99 28.37
N ALA A 550 1.35 29.65 28.60
CA ALA A 550 0.11 29.40 27.88
C ALA A 550 -0.04 30.23 26.59
N GLU A 551 0.77 31.29 26.43
CA GLU A 551 0.72 32.22 25.30
C GLU A 551 2.14 32.66 24.86
N GLY A 552 2.23 33.26 23.67
CA GLY A 552 3.47 33.80 23.13
C GLY A 552 4.39 32.76 22.46
N PRO A 553 5.61 33.17 22.05
CA PRO A 553 6.51 32.32 21.26
C PRO A 553 7.06 31.10 22.01
N GLU A 554 7.00 31.12 23.34
CA GLU A 554 7.42 30.04 24.25
C GLU A 554 6.25 29.14 24.69
N ARG A 555 5.05 29.34 24.12
CA ARG A 555 3.85 28.58 24.47
C ARG A 555 4.10 27.07 24.39
N VAL A 556 3.77 26.36 25.47
CA VAL A 556 3.68 24.90 25.48
C VAL A 556 2.32 24.51 24.93
N VAL A 557 2.32 23.55 24.01
CA VAL A 557 1.10 23.07 23.36
C VAL A 557 0.81 21.64 23.78
N GLU A 558 1.84 20.81 23.84
CA GLU A 558 1.74 19.40 24.22
C GLU A 558 2.14 19.20 25.69
N VAL A 559 1.30 18.48 26.44
CA VAL A 559 1.69 17.91 27.73
C VAL A 559 1.90 16.42 27.55
N LEU A 560 3.15 15.98 27.50
CA LEU A 560 3.51 14.57 27.42
C LEU A 560 3.37 13.96 28.81
N VAL A 561 2.35 13.13 29.03
CA VAL A 561 2.16 12.37 30.26
C VAL A 561 2.86 11.02 30.10
N MET A 562 4.07 10.91 30.65
CA MET A 562 4.89 9.71 30.55
C MET A 562 5.07 9.06 31.91
N ALA A 563 4.86 7.74 32.03
CA ALA A 563 4.91 7.05 33.32
C ALA A 563 5.71 5.76 33.27
N GLY A 564 6.32 5.43 34.42
CA GLY A 564 6.76 4.07 34.70
C GLY A 564 5.55 3.14 34.79
N GLU A 565 5.76 1.87 34.41
CA GLU A 565 4.65 0.93 34.26
C GLU A 565 4.31 0.26 35.59
N VAL A 566 3.00 0.19 35.89
CA VAL A 566 2.44 -0.57 37.01
C VAL A 566 1.88 -1.91 36.49
N PRO A 567 2.16 -3.06 37.13
CA PRO A 567 1.69 -4.36 36.64
C PRO A 567 0.16 -4.42 36.44
N PRO A 568 -0.35 -5.06 35.37
CA PRO A 568 -1.79 -5.10 35.07
C PRO A 568 -2.65 -5.68 36.21
N ASN A 569 -2.13 -6.67 36.92
CA ASN A 569 -2.83 -7.33 38.03
C ASN A 569 -2.55 -6.69 39.40
N SER A 570 -1.90 -5.53 39.45
CA SER A 570 -1.60 -4.83 40.69
C SER A 570 -2.86 -4.19 41.27
N ARG A 571 -3.02 -4.25 42.60
CA ARG A 571 -4.06 -3.48 43.32
C ARG A 571 -3.90 -1.97 43.14
N LEU A 572 -2.70 -1.51 42.78
CA LEU A 572 -2.43 -0.10 42.51
C LEU A 572 -2.83 0.33 41.08
N ARG A 573 -3.10 -0.60 40.16
CA ARG A 573 -3.36 -0.29 38.73
C ARG A 573 -4.55 0.68 38.54
N PRO A 574 -5.71 0.52 39.21
CA PRO A 574 -6.82 1.46 39.06
C PRO A 574 -6.50 2.88 39.58
N HIS A 575 -5.72 2.98 40.68
CA HIS A 575 -5.30 4.26 41.25
C HIS A 575 -4.28 4.97 40.36
N TRP A 576 -3.35 4.21 39.78
CA TRP A 576 -2.40 4.72 38.78
C TRP A 576 -3.14 5.25 37.55
N GLN A 577 -4.09 4.48 37.02
CA GLN A 577 -4.92 4.89 35.88
C GLN A 577 -5.69 6.19 36.19
N THR A 578 -6.32 6.26 37.37
CA THR A 578 -7.04 7.45 37.84
C THR A 578 -6.11 8.67 37.89
N ARG A 579 -4.89 8.51 38.45
CA ARG A 579 -3.89 9.58 38.50
C ARG A 579 -3.50 10.08 37.11
N VAL A 580 -3.27 9.18 36.15
CA VAL A 580 -2.94 9.56 34.76
C VAL A 580 -4.11 10.33 34.13
N LEU A 581 -5.34 9.84 34.28
CA LEU A 581 -6.55 10.50 33.77
C LEU A 581 -6.74 11.89 34.36
N ASP A 582 -6.56 12.05 35.67
CA ASP A 582 -6.74 13.34 36.35
C ASP A 582 -5.69 14.36 35.91
N ILE A 583 -4.45 13.93 35.69
CA ILE A 583 -3.40 14.80 35.13
C ILE A 583 -3.77 15.24 33.70
N CYS A 584 -4.26 14.33 32.85
CA CYS A 584 -4.69 14.66 31.49
C CYS A 584 -5.86 15.65 31.49
N ARG A 585 -6.86 15.45 32.38
CA ARG A 585 -7.98 16.39 32.56
C ARG A 585 -7.51 17.76 33.04
N ALA A 586 -6.58 17.80 34.00
CA ALA A 586 -6.01 19.03 34.51
C ALA A 586 -5.26 19.83 33.43
N ALA A 587 -4.56 19.12 32.52
CA ALA A 587 -3.89 19.72 31.37
C ALA A 587 -4.89 20.26 30.33
N LEU A 588 -5.91 19.48 29.97
CA LEU A 588 -6.97 19.91 29.05
C LEU A 588 -7.73 21.14 29.58
N ALA A 589 -8.05 21.17 30.87
CA ALA A 589 -8.75 22.29 31.51
C ALA A 589 -7.95 23.62 31.43
N ARG A 590 -6.64 23.54 31.18
CA ARG A 590 -5.72 24.67 31.03
C ARG A 590 -5.37 24.97 29.56
N GLY A 591 -5.99 24.28 28.61
CA GLY A 591 -5.79 24.50 27.17
C GLY A 591 -4.56 23.79 26.59
N PHE A 592 -3.91 22.89 27.34
CA PHE A 592 -2.87 22.01 26.80
C PHE A 592 -3.48 20.75 26.20
N LEU A 593 -2.79 20.17 25.21
CA LEU A 593 -3.19 18.92 24.56
C LEU A 593 -2.38 17.75 25.14
N PRO A 594 -3.00 16.83 25.91
CA PRO A 594 -2.28 15.71 26.47
C PRO A 594 -1.91 14.67 25.41
N HIS A 595 -0.70 14.14 25.54
CA HIS A 595 -0.21 12.95 24.85
C HIS A 595 0.26 11.94 25.90
N THR A 596 -0.29 10.73 25.95
CA THR A 596 0.15 9.74 26.95
C THR A 596 1.08 8.68 26.38
N ASN A 597 2.20 8.44 27.05
CA ASN A 597 3.10 7.29 26.82
C ASN A 597 3.37 6.58 28.16
N VAL A 598 2.48 5.66 28.52
CA VAL A 598 2.40 5.09 29.87
C VAL A 598 2.52 3.55 29.89
N GLY A 599 3.07 2.99 28.81
CA GLY A 599 3.21 1.54 28.61
C GLY A 599 1.91 0.86 28.13
N PRO A 600 1.86 -0.49 28.10
CA PRO A 600 0.70 -1.22 27.63
C PRO A 600 -0.55 -1.03 28.49
N LEU A 601 -1.69 -0.82 27.83
CA LEU A 601 -3.01 -0.54 28.41
C LEU A 601 -4.03 -1.63 28.03
N SER A 602 -4.98 -1.93 28.89
CA SER A 602 -6.18 -2.67 28.48
C SER A 602 -7.05 -1.82 27.55
N TRP A 603 -7.97 -2.46 26.83
CA TRP A 603 -8.94 -1.79 25.97
C TRP A 603 -9.67 -0.65 26.68
N ALA A 604 -10.22 -0.93 27.87
CA ALA A 604 -10.96 0.04 28.66
C ALA A 604 -10.08 1.21 29.15
N GLU A 605 -8.81 0.93 29.47
CA GLU A 605 -7.86 1.98 29.86
C GLU A 605 -7.53 2.91 28.69
N MET A 606 -7.28 2.34 27.51
CA MET A 606 -6.99 3.09 26.29
C MET A 606 -8.21 3.92 25.84
N GLU A 607 -9.41 3.35 25.90
CA GLU A 607 -10.65 4.08 25.59
C GLU A 607 -10.90 5.25 26.56
N ALA A 608 -10.69 5.05 27.86
CA ALA A 608 -10.83 6.10 28.87
C ALA A 608 -9.83 7.25 28.67
N LEU A 609 -8.58 6.93 28.34
CA LEU A 609 -7.55 7.94 28.07
C LEU A 609 -7.83 8.70 26.77
N ALA A 610 -8.45 8.06 25.78
CA ALA A 610 -8.72 8.69 24.48
C ALA A 610 -9.68 9.87 24.60
N ALA A 611 -10.61 9.82 25.57
CA ALA A 611 -11.52 10.92 25.87
C ALA A 611 -10.82 12.16 26.46
N VAL A 612 -9.56 12.04 26.90
CA VAL A 612 -8.80 13.13 27.55
C VAL A 612 -7.41 13.34 26.94
N ASN A 613 -7.13 12.74 25.78
CA ASN A 613 -5.85 12.88 25.07
C ASN A 613 -6.09 13.32 23.62
N ALA A 614 -5.17 14.11 23.09
CA ALA A 614 -5.10 14.40 21.67
C ALA A 614 -4.53 13.19 20.91
N SER A 615 -3.48 12.57 21.46
CA SER A 615 -2.82 11.39 20.90
C SER A 615 -2.28 10.49 22.01
N MET A 616 -1.88 9.28 21.66
CA MET A 616 -1.17 8.38 22.56
C MET A 616 0.09 7.84 21.89
N GLY A 617 1.00 7.29 22.69
CA GLY A 617 2.19 6.68 22.16
C GLY A 617 2.66 5.45 22.92
N LEU A 618 3.31 4.56 22.16
CA LEU A 618 4.03 3.42 22.69
C LEU A 618 5.16 3.07 21.74
N MET A 619 6.40 3.15 22.21
CA MET A 619 7.53 2.59 21.46
C MET A 619 7.36 1.06 21.37
N LEU A 620 7.49 0.51 20.16
CA LEU A 620 7.67 -0.94 20.00
C LEU A 620 9.06 -1.38 20.46
N GLU A 621 10.01 -0.44 20.40
CA GLU A 621 11.45 -0.65 20.56
C GLU A 621 11.99 -1.59 19.48
N GLN A 622 11.68 -2.89 19.56
CA GLN A 622 12.00 -3.93 18.58
C GLN A 622 11.02 -5.11 18.74
N ILE A 623 10.54 -5.69 17.64
CA ILE A 623 9.74 -6.95 17.68
C ILE A 623 10.62 -8.21 17.62
N ALA A 624 11.67 -8.21 18.43
CA ALA A 624 12.74 -9.20 18.40
C ALA A 624 12.70 -10.08 19.66
N PRO A 625 12.11 -11.29 19.63
CA PRO A 625 11.92 -12.12 20.82
C PRO A 625 13.22 -12.49 21.53
N HIS A 626 14.33 -12.55 20.79
CA HIS A 626 15.63 -12.86 21.36
C HIS A 626 16.07 -11.83 22.41
N LEU A 627 15.58 -10.58 22.38
CA LEU A 627 15.91 -9.56 23.37
C LEU A 627 15.35 -9.85 24.76
N GLN A 628 14.39 -10.78 24.87
CA GLN A 628 13.84 -11.27 26.15
C GLN A 628 14.59 -12.48 26.72
N THR A 629 15.61 -13.00 26.02
CA THR A 629 16.38 -14.14 26.53
C THR A 629 17.32 -13.70 27.66
N GLU A 630 17.67 -14.63 28.56
CA GLU A 630 18.54 -14.34 29.70
C GLU A 630 19.85 -13.69 29.22
N GLY A 631 20.26 -12.60 29.89
CA GLY A 631 21.43 -11.81 29.51
C GLY A 631 21.18 -10.70 28.48
N GLN A 632 19.98 -10.62 27.88
CA GLN A 632 19.61 -9.56 26.94
C GLN A 632 18.84 -8.42 27.60
N VAL A 633 18.65 -7.32 26.85
CA VAL A 633 18.17 -6.04 27.38
C VAL A 633 16.74 -6.06 27.94
N HIS A 634 15.89 -6.98 27.48
CA HIS A 634 14.50 -7.12 27.93
C HIS A 634 14.27 -8.38 28.77
N ALA A 635 15.33 -9.10 29.18
CA ALA A 635 15.23 -10.35 29.95
C ALA A 635 14.34 -10.23 31.21
N ARG A 636 14.32 -9.05 31.82
CA ARG A 636 13.54 -8.74 33.03
C ARG A 636 12.48 -7.66 32.78
N ALA A 637 11.98 -7.55 31.55
CA ALA A 637 10.99 -6.56 31.13
C ALA A 637 9.79 -7.24 30.45
N PRO A 638 8.85 -7.82 31.23
CA PRO A 638 7.74 -8.60 30.68
C PRO A 638 6.86 -7.81 29.72
N SER A 639 6.73 -6.49 29.90
CA SER A 639 5.86 -5.68 29.03
C SER A 639 6.50 -5.32 27.68
N LYS A 640 7.79 -5.63 27.50
CA LYS A 640 8.51 -5.50 26.23
C LYS A 640 8.31 -6.71 25.33
N ASP A 641 7.36 -7.58 25.67
CA ASP A 641 6.93 -8.68 24.81
C ASP A 641 6.43 -8.14 23.46
N PRO A 642 7.00 -8.62 22.33
CA PRO A 642 6.60 -8.17 21.00
C PRO A 642 5.11 -8.37 20.70
N THR A 643 4.51 -9.46 21.19
CA THR A 643 3.10 -9.77 20.95
C THR A 643 2.21 -8.76 21.65
N LEU A 644 2.52 -8.43 22.90
CA LEU A 644 1.80 -7.40 23.66
C LEU A 644 1.93 -6.02 23.02
N ARG A 645 3.14 -5.65 22.58
CA ARG A 645 3.43 -4.35 21.95
C ARG A 645 2.69 -4.19 20.62
N LEU A 646 2.68 -5.23 19.78
CA LEU A 646 1.91 -5.23 18.53
C LEU A 646 0.41 -5.21 18.79
N ALA A 647 -0.09 -5.91 19.81
CA ALA A 647 -1.51 -5.87 20.17
C ALA A 647 -1.96 -4.48 20.61
N GLN A 648 -1.09 -3.69 21.27
CA GLN A 648 -1.37 -2.28 21.60
C GLN A 648 -1.55 -1.42 20.35
N LEU A 649 -0.68 -1.61 19.36
CA LEU A 649 -0.76 -0.86 18.11
C LEU A 649 -2.07 -1.18 17.36
N GLU A 650 -2.42 -2.45 17.27
CA GLU A 650 -3.70 -2.87 16.67
C GLU A 650 -4.92 -2.32 17.42
N MET A 651 -4.87 -2.27 18.75
CA MET A 651 -5.93 -1.74 19.59
C MET A 651 -6.14 -0.24 19.37
N ALA A 652 -5.05 0.55 19.29
CA ALA A 652 -5.11 1.97 18.99
C ALA A 652 -5.77 2.25 17.64
N GLY A 653 -5.46 1.43 16.62
CA GLY A 653 -6.11 1.47 15.32
C GLY A 653 -7.60 1.20 15.38
N GLN A 654 -8.02 0.14 16.08
CA GLN A 654 -9.43 -0.21 16.24
C GLN A 654 -10.23 0.84 17.04
N LEU A 655 -9.60 1.46 18.03
CA LEU A 655 -10.17 2.56 18.81
C LEU A 655 -10.09 3.91 18.09
N ARG A 656 -9.51 3.98 16.89
CA ARG A 656 -9.30 5.22 16.14
C ARG A 656 -8.60 6.31 16.97
N ILE A 657 -7.45 5.98 17.55
CA ILE A 657 -6.63 6.91 18.34
C ILE A 657 -5.40 7.33 17.52
N PRO A 658 -5.12 8.64 17.35
CA PRO A 658 -3.86 9.10 16.77
C PRO A 658 -2.68 8.57 17.60
N PHE A 659 -1.78 7.82 16.95
CA PHE A 659 -0.78 7.04 17.67
C PHE A 659 0.64 7.33 17.22
N THR A 660 1.54 7.56 18.17
CA THR A 660 2.98 7.70 17.93
C THR A 660 3.70 6.42 18.38
N THR A 661 4.53 5.86 17.52
CA THR A 661 5.32 4.67 17.84
C THR A 661 6.74 4.79 17.29
N GLY A 662 7.56 3.75 17.40
CA GLY A 662 8.93 3.81 16.92
C GLY A 662 9.84 2.71 17.41
N LEU A 663 11.10 2.83 16.99
CA LEU A 663 12.20 1.91 17.27
C LEU A 663 13.24 2.59 18.16
N LEU A 664 13.81 1.79 19.07
CA LEU A 664 15.04 2.13 19.76
C LEU A 664 16.18 1.37 19.08
N LEU A 665 17.21 2.08 18.63
CA LEU A 665 18.31 1.55 17.82
C LEU A 665 19.57 1.41 18.66
N GLY A 666 20.28 0.29 18.56
CA GLY A 666 21.51 0.03 19.30
C GLY A 666 21.31 -0.65 20.65
N ILE A 667 20.23 -1.42 20.84
CA ILE A 667 19.94 -2.15 22.07
C ILE A 667 20.19 -3.65 21.98
N GLY A 668 20.84 -4.10 20.90
CA GLY A 668 21.20 -5.49 20.64
C GLY A 668 20.44 -6.12 19.48
N GLU A 669 19.63 -5.35 18.76
CA GLU A 669 18.91 -5.79 17.58
C GLU A 669 19.82 -6.01 16.37
N SER A 670 19.41 -6.89 15.46
CA SER A 670 20.06 -7.06 14.16
C SER A 670 19.52 -6.07 13.11
N ALA A 671 20.17 -6.02 11.93
CA ALA A 671 19.63 -5.33 10.76
C ALA A 671 18.21 -5.81 10.40
N ASP A 672 17.98 -7.12 10.42
CA ASP A 672 16.69 -7.72 10.08
C ASP A 672 15.58 -7.37 11.09
N ASP A 673 15.90 -7.30 12.38
CA ASP A 673 14.94 -6.89 13.42
C ASP A 673 14.43 -5.46 13.20
N ARG A 674 15.32 -4.55 12.79
CA ARG A 674 14.97 -3.15 12.49
C ARG A 674 13.99 -3.08 11.31
N LEU A 675 14.28 -3.83 10.24
CA LEU A 675 13.42 -3.87 9.06
C LEU A 675 12.05 -4.47 9.40
N ARG A 676 12.01 -5.64 10.05
CA ARG A 676 10.76 -6.29 10.45
C ARG A 676 9.91 -5.43 11.39
N THR A 677 10.54 -4.70 12.31
CA THR A 677 9.80 -3.80 13.20
C THR A 677 9.18 -2.64 12.44
N LEU A 678 9.89 -2.05 11.48
CA LEU A 678 9.34 -0.99 10.63
C LEU A 678 8.24 -1.50 9.69
N GLU A 679 8.40 -2.70 9.13
CA GLU A 679 7.38 -3.36 8.32
C GLU A 679 6.11 -3.60 9.14
N ALA A 680 6.22 -4.09 10.38
CA ALA A 680 5.06 -4.29 11.25
C ALA A 680 4.32 -2.97 11.60
N ILE A 681 5.07 -1.88 11.79
CA ILE A 681 4.49 -0.54 11.97
C ILE A 681 3.75 -0.11 10.69
N ALA A 682 4.39 -0.27 9.52
CA ALA A 682 3.80 0.07 8.23
C ALA A 682 2.52 -0.74 7.96
N ASP A 683 2.52 -2.04 8.26
CA ASP A 683 1.36 -2.93 8.12
C ASP A 683 0.20 -2.48 9.02
N SER A 684 0.49 -2.14 10.28
CA SER A 684 -0.55 -1.68 11.21
C SER A 684 -1.13 -0.31 10.80
N HIS A 685 -0.30 0.61 10.30
CA HIS A 685 -0.80 1.85 9.71
C HIS A 685 -1.59 1.58 8.42
N ALA A 686 -1.13 0.71 7.53
CA ALA A 686 -1.85 0.38 6.29
C ALA A 686 -3.25 -0.19 6.58
N LYS A 687 -3.38 -0.94 7.68
CA LYS A 687 -4.65 -1.53 8.13
C LYS A 687 -5.61 -0.52 8.74
N HIS A 688 -5.12 0.40 9.56
CA HIS A 688 -5.97 1.23 10.41
C HIS A 688 -5.86 2.74 10.14
N GLY A 689 -4.79 3.21 9.50
CA GLY A 689 -4.54 4.63 9.21
C GLY A 689 -4.18 5.49 10.43
N HIS A 690 -3.93 4.88 11.59
CA HIS A 690 -3.90 5.55 12.90
C HIS A 690 -2.53 6.10 13.35
N ILE A 691 -1.44 5.61 12.75
CA ILE A 691 -0.08 6.02 13.13
C ILE A 691 0.23 7.38 12.51
N GLN A 692 0.60 8.37 13.30
CA GLN A 692 0.95 9.70 12.81
C GLN A 692 2.46 9.91 12.71
N GLU A 693 3.22 9.26 13.59
CA GLU A 693 4.65 9.47 13.76
C GLU A 693 5.35 8.14 14.04
N VAL A 694 6.50 7.95 13.39
CA VAL A 694 7.43 6.86 13.66
C VAL A 694 8.77 7.41 14.08
N ILE A 695 9.11 7.20 15.34
CA ILE A 695 10.34 7.67 15.97
C ILE A 695 11.46 6.67 15.70
N LEU A 696 12.54 7.14 15.09
CA LEU A 696 13.80 6.40 14.94
C LEU A 696 14.79 6.95 15.95
N GLN A 697 14.85 6.34 17.13
CA GLN A 697 15.64 6.85 18.25
C GLN A 697 16.94 6.06 18.42
N PRO A 698 18.11 6.67 18.22
CA PRO A 698 19.38 6.09 18.65
C PRO A 698 19.42 5.96 20.18
N HIS A 699 19.81 4.78 20.66
CA HIS A 699 20.23 4.61 22.04
C HIS A 699 21.51 5.42 22.27
N SER A 700 21.51 6.18 23.36
CA SER A 700 22.66 6.94 23.83
C SER A 700 23.00 6.51 25.25
N LEU A 701 24.28 6.23 25.51
CA LEU A 701 24.75 5.74 26.79
C LEU A 701 24.71 6.86 27.83
N GLY A 702 23.77 6.78 28.77
CA GLY A 702 23.66 7.71 29.90
C GLY A 702 24.37 7.22 31.16
N SER A 703 24.51 8.15 32.12
CA SER A 703 25.27 7.99 33.36
C SER A 703 24.75 6.89 34.31
N ARG A 704 23.50 6.43 34.13
CA ARG A 704 22.82 5.44 35.00
C ARG A 704 22.65 4.06 34.36
N GLN A 705 23.12 3.86 33.13
CA GLN A 705 22.92 2.61 32.40
C GLN A 705 24.00 1.57 32.72
N ARG A 706 23.65 0.28 32.57
CA ARG A 706 24.60 -0.85 32.71
C ARG A 706 24.87 -1.57 31.39
N TYR A 707 24.15 -1.21 30.32
CA TYR A 707 24.29 -1.83 29.02
C TYR A 707 25.47 -1.22 28.26
N THR A 708 26.50 -2.03 27.99
CA THR A 708 27.68 -1.66 27.19
C THR A 708 27.74 -2.46 25.87
N GLY A 709 26.60 -3.03 25.45
CA GLY A 709 26.58 -4.03 24.39
C GLY A 709 27.05 -3.49 23.04
N THR A 710 27.82 -4.32 22.34
CA THR A 710 28.26 -4.11 20.96
C THR A 710 27.18 -4.60 20.01
N ALA A 711 26.19 -3.77 19.72
CA ALA A 711 25.25 -4.02 18.63
C ALA A 711 25.95 -3.83 17.27
N ASP A 712 25.45 -4.48 16.22
CA ASP A 712 25.75 -4.14 14.82
C ASP A 712 25.04 -2.81 14.45
N TRP A 713 25.44 -1.77 15.16
CA TRP A 713 24.86 -0.44 15.12
C TRP A 713 25.96 0.60 15.22
N GLN A 714 25.92 1.57 14.30
CA GLN A 714 26.73 2.77 14.36
C GLN A 714 25.82 3.96 14.03
N PRO A 715 25.98 5.13 14.67
CA PRO A 715 25.15 6.30 14.39
C PRO A 715 25.07 6.67 12.90
N GLY A 716 26.15 6.47 12.13
CA GLY A 716 26.17 6.69 10.67
C GLY A 716 25.23 5.81 9.85
N MET A 717 24.65 4.75 10.43
CA MET A 717 23.62 3.92 9.79
C MET A 717 22.23 4.57 9.83
N LEU A 718 22.00 5.56 10.72
CA LEU A 718 20.70 6.17 10.93
C LEU A 718 20.05 6.73 9.64
N PRO A 719 20.76 7.48 8.76
CA PRO A 719 20.16 7.96 7.51
C PRO A 719 19.73 6.83 6.57
N GLY A 720 20.42 5.69 6.60
CA GLY A 720 20.04 4.49 5.85
C GLY A 720 18.72 3.90 6.34
N ILE A 721 18.54 3.82 7.65
CA ILE A 721 17.28 3.35 8.28
C ILE A 721 16.16 4.35 8.01
N VAL A 722 16.41 5.65 8.16
CA VAL A 722 15.44 6.71 7.81
C VAL A 722 15.01 6.55 6.35
N ARG A 723 15.96 6.38 5.43
CA ARG A 723 15.65 6.23 3.99
C ARG A 723 14.86 4.97 3.71
N TYR A 724 15.11 3.88 4.43
CA TYR A 724 14.29 2.67 4.34
C TYR A 724 12.89 2.91 4.89
N ALA A 725 12.75 3.48 6.09
CA ALA A 725 11.47 3.80 6.70
C ALA A 725 10.64 4.74 5.81
N ALA A 726 11.27 5.76 5.20
CA ALA A 726 10.63 6.73 4.30
C ALA A 726 10.13 6.10 3.00
N ARG A 727 10.66 4.93 2.62
CA ARG A 727 10.24 4.19 1.44
C ARG A 727 9.03 3.30 1.70
N ILE A 728 8.88 2.78 2.93
CA ILE A 728 7.85 1.80 3.28
C ILE A 728 6.66 2.41 4.03
N LEU A 729 6.88 3.50 4.78
CA LEU A 729 5.82 4.22 5.46
C LEU A 729 5.18 5.23 4.49
N PRO A 730 3.85 5.37 4.49
CA PRO A 730 3.18 6.30 3.61
C PRO A 730 3.46 7.76 4.01
N PRO A 731 3.33 8.74 3.07
CA PRO A 731 3.74 10.12 3.31
C PRO A 731 3.02 10.83 4.47
N ASN A 732 1.82 10.36 4.85
CA ASN A 732 1.05 10.87 5.98
C ASN A 732 1.60 10.41 7.35
N VAL A 733 2.53 9.45 7.39
CA VAL A 733 3.29 9.09 8.60
C VAL A 733 4.57 9.90 8.63
N ARG A 734 4.77 10.71 9.66
CA ARG A 734 5.99 11.51 9.81
C ARG A 734 7.11 10.68 10.43
N LEU A 735 8.27 10.71 9.78
CA LEU A 735 9.50 10.19 10.37
C LEU A 735 10.09 11.22 11.31
N GLN A 736 10.30 10.79 12.55
CA GLN A 736 10.85 11.59 13.61
C GLN A 736 12.21 11.07 14.04
N VAL A 737 13.17 11.99 14.23
CA VAL A 737 14.39 11.73 15.00
C VAL A 737 14.55 12.78 16.09
N PRO A 738 14.85 12.39 17.34
CA PRO A 738 15.07 13.34 18.42
C PRO A 738 16.43 14.04 18.22
N PRO A 739 16.46 15.38 18.03
CA PRO A 739 17.67 16.07 17.61
C PRO A 739 18.77 16.10 18.69
N ASN A 740 18.43 15.92 19.97
CA ASN A 740 19.39 15.80 21.07
C ASN A 740 20.15 14.46 21.08
N LEU A 741 19.65 13.43 20.40
CA LEU A 741 20.26 12.10 20.33
C LEU A 741 20.93 11.83 18.98
N VAL A 742 21.01 12.84 18.12
CA VAL A 742 21.78 12.79 16.86
C VAL A 742 23.14 13.44 17.10
N ALA A 743 24.21 12.66 16.95
CA ALA A 743 25.54 13.01 17.46
C ALA A 743 26.14 14.32 16.91
N HIS A 744 25.83 14.72 15.67
CA HIS A 744 26.34 15.94 15.07
C HIS A 744 25.44 16.46 13.93
N ASP A 745 25.58 17.74 13.60
CA ASP A 745 24.77 18.46 12.60
C ASP A 745 24.73 17.78 11.23
N GLN A 746 25.87 17.28 10.74
CA GLN A 746 25.89 16.58 9.45
C GLN A 746 24.99 15.33 9.46
N LEU A 747 24.95 14.57 10.56
CA LEU A 747 24.11 13.38 10.66
C LEU A 747 22.62 13.76 10.72
N LEU A 748 22.28 14.87 11.39
CA LEU A 748 20.92 15.38 11.42
C LEU A 748 20.48 15.83 10.01
N ARG A 749 21.35 16.55 9.29
CA ARG A 749 21.12 16.92 7.90
C ARG A 749 20.94 15.69 7.01
N ASP A 750 21.79 14.67 7.15
CA ASP A 750 21.68 13.43 6.37
C ASP A 750 20.35 12.71 6.65
N CYS A 751 19.84 12.78 7.88
CA CYS A 751 18.52 12.24 8.23
C CYS A 751 17.37 13.05 7.60
N LEU A 752 17.47 14.38 7.57
CA LEU A 752 16.50 15.24 6.87
C LEU A 752 16.51 14.95 5.36
N ASP A 753 17.68 14.84 4.74
CA ASP A 753 17.85 14.48 3.34
C ASP A 753 17.37 13.04 3.05
N ALA A 754 17.36 12.17 4.05
CA ALA A 754 16.87 10.80 3.96
C ALA A 754 15.35 10.67 4.11
N GLY A 755 14.66 11.64 4.70
CA GLY A 755 13.19 11.65 4.81
C GLY A 755 12.61 12.03 6.16
N VAL A 756 13.43 12.37 7.16
CA VAL A 756 12.90 12.95 8.42
C VAL A 756 12.17 14.25 8.12
N ARG A 757 10.97 14.39 8.65
CA ARG A 757 10.16 15.62 8.53
C ARG A 757 9.67 16.15 9.87
N ASP A 758 9.99 15.46 10.96
CA ASP A 758 9.63 15.87 12.32
C ASP A 758 10.81 15.72 13.29
N LEU A 759 10.97 16.67 14.21
CA LEU A 759 12.00 16.63 15.26
C LEU A 759 11.44 16.30 16.64
N GLY A 760 10.13 16.02 16.73
CA GLY A 760 9.44 15.59 17.93
C GLY A 760 9.05 16.72 18.87
N GLY A 761 8.61 16.31 20.07
CA GLY A 761 8.41 17.19 21.21
C GLY A 761 9.74 17.69 21.75
N ILE A 762 9.97 18.99 21.68
CA ILE A 762 11.12 19.67 22.25
C ILE A 762 10.69 20.27 23.59
N SER A 763 11.23 19.70 24.66
CA SER A 763 10.97 20.09 26.05
C SER A 763 12.20 20.77 26.66
N PRO A 764 12.05 21.66 27.66
CA PRO A 764 13.18 22.20 28.42
C PRO A 764 14.06 21.11 29.06
N PHE A 765 13.48 19.95 29.36
CA PHE A 765 14.17 18.83 29.98
C PHE A 765 13.69 17.49 29.38
N ASP A 766 14.65 16.61 29.06
CA ASP A 766 14.39 15.24 28.61
C ASP A 766 14.40 14.28 29.82
N GLU A 767 13.21 13.83 30.23
CA GLU A 767 13.04 12.92 31.36
C GLU A 767 13.58 11.50 31.09
N VAL A 768 13.71 11.10 29.83
CA VAL A 768 14.21 9.78 29.43
C VAL A 768 15.72 9.78 29.27
N ASN A 769 16.27 10.84 28.66
CA ASN A 769 17.70 11.00 28.36
C ASN A 769 18.23 12.31 28.97
N PRO A 770 18.26 12.43 30.31
CA PRO A 770 18.58 13.70 30.98
C PRO A 770 20.02 14.20 30.75
N ASP A 771 20.92 13.32 30.29
CA ASP A 771 22.30 13.66 29.95
C ASP A 771 22.41 14.36 28.57
N PHE A 772 21.33 14.42 27.79
CA PHE A 772 21.31 14.94 26.41
C PHE A 772 20.28 16.07 26.25
N ALA A 773 20.73 17.32 26.40
CA ALA A 773 19.86 18.49 26.32
C ALA A 773 19.32 18.73 24.90
N PHE A 774 18.06 19.19 24.81
CA PHE A 774 17.49 19.64 23.55
C PHE A 774 18.19 20.89 22.99
N PRO A 775 18.32 21.00 21.66
CA PRO A 775 18.82 22.22 21.05
C PRO A 775 17.84 23.38 21.22
N ASP A 776 18.36 24.59 21.39
CA ASP A 776 17.57 25.81 21.37
C ASP A 776 16.90 26.01 20.00
N VAL A 777 15.58 26.22 20.02
CA VAL A 777 14.74 26.37 18.83
C VAL A 777 14.82 27.79 18.24
N GLY A 778 15.12 28.81 19.06
CA GLY A 778 15.40 30.18 18.60
C GLY A 778 14.20 31.06 18.25
N ALA A 779 13.00 30.78 18.77
CA ALA A 779 11.79 31.55 18.44
C ALA A 779 11.44 32.68 19.44
N GLY A 780 12.26 32.97 20.45
CA GLY A 780 12.01 34.02 21.43
C GLY A 780 13.28 34.42 22.20
N THR A 781 13.35 35.67 22.62
CA THR A 781 14.53 36.35 23.20
C THR A 781 15.15 35.65 24.42
N ALA A 782 16.48 35.66 24.47
CA ALA A 782 17.29 35.26 25.62
C ALA A 782 16.93 36.02 26.91
N THR A 783 16.45 35.29 27.91
CA THR A 783 16.52 35.55 29.36
C THR A 783 16.33 34.18 30.04
N GLY A 784 17.09 33.63 30.97
CA GLY A 784 18.08 34.12 31.92
C GLY A 784 17.95 33.26 33.20
N ALA A 785 19.05 32.65 33.65
CA ALA A 785 19.28 31.95 34.95
C ALA A 785 18.66 30.53 35.14
N THR A 786 19.32 29.52 35.71
CA THR A 786 20.44 29.49 36.67
C THR A 786 21.44 28.33 36.42
N ALA A 787 22.73 28.64 36.57
CA ALA A 787 23.85 27.70 36.53
C ALA A 787 24.09 27.00 37.89
N SER A 788 24.50 25.73 37.84
CA SER A 788 25.49 25.08 38.72
C SER A 788 25.81 23.69 38.15
N ALA A 789 27.02 23.16 38.05
CA ALA A 789 28.40 23.64 38.11
C ALA A 789 29.26 22.51 37.49
N GLY A 790 30.27 22.82 36.66
CA GLY A 790 31.25 21.83 36.17
C GLY A 790 31.92 22.15 34.81
N THR A 791 32.83 23.14 34.83
CA THR A 791 33.99 23.56 33.97
C THR A 791 34.44 22.84 32.64
N PRO A 792 35.21 23.52 31.75
CA PRO A 792 34.87 23.69 30.31
C PRO A 792 35.98 23.47 29.24
N SER A 793 35.63 23.81 27.96
CA SER A 793 36.42 24.25 26.77
C SER A 793 36.83 23.17 25.72
N PRO A 794 36.82 23.46 24.39
CA PRO A 794 37.47 24.64 23.78
C PRO A 794 36.65 25.50 22.80
N SER A 795 36.91 26.81 22.87
CA SER A 795 37.00 27.80 21.78
C SER A 795 36.11 27.63 20.53
N SER A 796 35.03 28.39 20.45
CA SER A 796 34.69 29.15 19.23
C SER A 796 33.87 30.38 19.64
N ASN A 797 34.26 31.55 19.15
CA ASN A 797 33.66 32.85 19.48
C ASN A 797 32.35 33.10 18.69
N THR A 798 31.58 32.04 18.42
CA THR A 798 30.34 32.09 17.65
C THR A 798 29.18 31.86 18.61
N PRO A 799 28.17 32.75 18.70
CA PRO A 799 27.00 32.48 19.53
C PRO A 799 26.36 31.14 19.12
N PRO A 800 25.82 30.36 20.07
CA PRO A 800 25.22 29.06 19.77
C PRO A 800 24.11 29.26 18.72
N ARG A 801 24.26 28.57 17.59
CA ARG A 801 23.31 28.67 16.48
C ARG A 801 22.02 27.95 16.85
N THR A 802 20.89 28.65 16.76
CA THR A 802 19.57 28.08 17.00
C THR A 802 19.24 27.01 15.96
N LEU A 803 18.40 26.04 16.31
CA LEU A 803 17.92 25.00 15.40
C LEU A 803 17.29 25.63 14.14
N HIS A 804 16.50 26.70 14.30
CA HIS A 804 15.93 27.45 13.18
C HIS A 804 17.00 27.97 12.20
N SER A 805 18.07 28.59 12.71
CA SER A 805 19.16 29.10 11.86
C SER A 805 19.92 28.00 11.14
N ARG A 806 20.19 26.86 11.82
CA ARG A 806 20.88 25.71 11.23
C ARG A 806 20.07 25.07 10.10
N LEU A 807 18.77 24.85 10.29
CA LEU A 807 17.92 24.25 9.26
C LEU A 807 17.76 25.17 8.04
N ALA A 808 17.63 26.49 8.27
CA ALA A 808 17.51 27.46 7.19
C ALA A 808 18.74 27.45 6.26
N GLU A 809 19.95 27.34 6.82
CA GLU A 809 21.18 27.22 6.03
C GLU A 809 21.21 25.94 5.16
N TRP A 810 20.53 24.88 5.60
CA TRP A 810 20.43 23.62 4.86
C TRP A 810 19.24 23.59 3.88
N GLY A 811 18.48 24.67 3.76
CA GLY A 811 17.30 24.76 2.89
C GLY A 811 16.01 24.19 3.49
N TYR A 812 15.96 24.03 4.81
CA TYR A 812 14.79 23.56 5.55
C TYR A 812 14.11 24.69 6.34
N ALA A 813 12.79 24.64 6.45
CA ALA A 813 12.00 25.59 7.23
C ALA A 813 11.39 24.90 8.45
N LEU A 814 11.90 25.23 9.64
CA LEU A 814 11.38 24.70 10.91
C LEU A 814 10.05 25.37 11.27
N ARG A 815 9.00 24.57 11.53
CA ARG A 815 7.64 25.05 11.84
C ARG A 815 7.09 24.37 13.11
N PRO A 816 6.45 25.10 14.02
CA PRO A 816 5.73 24.48 15.13
C PRO A 816 4.50 23.72 14.60
N ARG A 817 4.07 22.69 15.34
CA ARG A 817 2.82 21.94 15.10
C ARG A 817 2.12 21.56 16.40
N LEU A 818 0.87 21.13 16.27
CA LEU A 818 0.12 20.44 17.32
C LEU A 818 0.68 19.01 17.54
N PRO A 819 0.41 18.38 18.70
CA PRO A 819 0.76 16.99 18.97
C PRO A 819 0.00 15.99 18.09
N VAL A 820 -1.05 16.41 17.40
CA VAL A 820 -1.79 15.62 16.41
C VAL A 820 -1.63 16.26 15.03
N HIS A 821 -1.32 15.43 14.04
CA HIS A 821 -1.25 15.88 12.65
C HIS A 821 -2.65 16.11 12.06
N ALA A 822 -2.78 17.09 11.16
CA ALA A 822 -4.07 17.54 10.61
C ALA A 822 -4.87 16.38 9.99
N GLU A 823 -4.17 15.43 9.38
CA GLU A 823 -4.74 14.22 8.77
C GLU A 823 -5.51 13.32 9.75
N LEU A 824 -5.23 13.43 11.06
CA LEU A 824 -5.89 12.68 12.13
C LEU A 824 -6.62 13.57 13.14
N ALA A 825 -6.79 14.86 12.85
CA ALA A 825 -7.48 15.78 13.75
C ALA A 825 -8.92 15.32 14.06
N ASP A 826 -9.62 14.76 13.07
CA ASP A 826 -10.99 14.24 13.22
C ASP A 826 -11.10 13.01 14.15
N TRP A 827 -9.96 12.45 14.57
CA TRP A 827 -9.90 11.31 15.48
C TRP A 827 -9.73 11.74 16.93
N MET A 828 -9.49 13.03 17.17
CA MET A 828 -9.46 13.58 18.51
C MET A 828 -10.84 13.45 19.16
N ARG A 829 -10.89 12.76 20.30
CA ARG A 829 -12.10 12.56 21.11
C ARG A 829 -12.30 13.49 22.32
N PRO A 830 -11.40 14.43 22.72
CA PRO A 830 -11.72 15.31 23.84
C PRO A 830 -12.93 16.19 23.49
N GLU A 831 -13.71 16.55 24.52
CA GLU A 831 -14.94 17.34 24.39
C GLU A 831 -14.76 18.53 23.42
N PRO A 832 -15.68 18.73 22.45
CA PRO A 832 -15.51 19.66 21.33
C PRO A 832 -15.10 21.09 21.73
N GLY A 833 -15.51 21.56 22.91
CA GLY A 833 -15.20 22.90 23.40
C GLY A 833 -13.74 23.13 23.80
N ALA A 834 -13.07 22.13 24.37
CA ALA A 834 -11.66 22.25 24.77
C ALA A 834 -10.70 22.11 23.57
N VAL A 835 -11.06 21.24 22.62
CA VAL A 835 -10.32 21.00 21.38
C VAL A 835 -10.43 22.19 20.43
N ALA A 836 -11.64 22.76 20.26
CA ALA A 836 -11.85 23.91 19.38
C ALA A 836 -11.07 25.15 19.86
N ALA A 837 -11.00 25.37 21.18
CA ALA A 837 -10.21 26.46 21.75
C ALA A 837 -8.70 26.26 21.52
N ALA A 838 -8.18 25.04 21.72
CA ALA A 838 -6.77 24.74 21.49
C ALA A 838 -6.36 24.73 20.01
N ILE A 839 -7.27 24.39 19.09
CA ILE A 839 -7.03 24.44 17.63
C ILE A 839 -7.13 25.87 17.08
N ALA A 840 -8.04 26.71 17.63
CA ALA A 840 -8.22 28.09 17.17
C ALA A 840 -7.11 29.06 17.62
N LEU A 841 -6.44 28.74 18.73
CA LEU A 841 -5.31 29.48 19.33
C LEU A 841 -3.96 28.97 18.83
#